data_AF-A0A4W5Q4S5-F1
#
_entry.id   AF-A0A4W5Q4S5-F1
#
_cell.length_a   1.000
_cell.length_b   1.000
_cell.length_c   1.000
_cell.angle_alpha   90.00
_cell.angle_beta   90.00
_cell.angle_gamma   90.00
#
_symmetry.space_group_name_H-M   'P 1'
#
loop_
_entity.id
_entity.type
_entity.pdbx_description
1 polymer ?
#
loop_
_entity_poly.entity_id
_entity_poly.type
_entity_poly.pdbx_seq_one_letter_code
_entity_poly.pdbx_strand_id
1 'polypeptide(L)'
;MPFGKLPSGLSCAFHLVASIWPLYHKGLIGGVLQRWLTFWKVLPSPQRNYGALSVTIGFLVNSLTKALLPRLLSLAGRPALGRVFVFPNFFHLRMLEATVYLGTFNAAEMFWYLSPDLCIDTSLSLSITPVCHVLFSLYDPESHCWYSPNHFFNPEEQTSLALHYRMRFYFRNWHGLSEKEPSVVRYAPRSGTEHGGSPLLEMTSLEYLFCQVSFRMRRVLSKIRYKNESLGMAVLHLSHQALRSGCTLQEVAIFLRCIPRSFSKHIARDNFLTKIRIRRVFDNFVKTFQEHTVDVGRLGSQEVMYKYLSTLEHLAPRFGTETFLVAQLELRKDGSDGSGSYLNTSHARGASDPENFGPQVMHEVMVSGTKGIQWRKITVQKAKSYFGNDYLGNRKSVKQSPLQQEPKSSDTWTSFCDFPEISHITITGANVSIIKQDNFSMEVQMNSSLEALSFVSLLDGYFRLTADAHHYLCHEVAPPRVVLSASNGLHGPMKLRKEAVEEGAFLVRWSVLDYHRIILAVLNKSQVKQFRILHSGSVFALEGWNREFSSVKELTDSLKTFVLQSGTDHFTVKKCCLPRPAGYTSKMAVCHCAQEQHLGRGTRTNIYSGSLLVWGGEEEEDEEDKWNNNLTDRKEIRVVLKILDQSHKDIALAFFETASLMSQVSHSHLVFVHGVSVKGSENIMVEEFVEFGPLDVFLRRERALVTPQWKFTVAKQLASALSYLETKQLVHGNVCAKNILVARRGLEEGTFPFVKLSDPGIALNVLSREERVERIPWIAPECVPSGAPIDSAADQWSFGATLLEICNNGDLPMSGSTLTEKERFYETRSRLTEPSSQELASFISMCLTYEPRERPSFRTVLRELTELQIKNPDISPLESLPDADPNVFLKRYLKKIRDLGEGHFGKVMLYVYDPANDGTGDYVAVKALKHEGGSHLHEGWMKEIEILKSLYHSNIVKYKGCCSELGGQTVQLIMEFLPLGSLREYLAKHRLGVAHSLLFAQQICQGMDYLHSKRYIHRDLAARNVLVENEHLVKIGDFGLTKYIPEGDVYYRVREDGVSPVYWYAIECLKESKFSFSSDIWSFGVTLYEVLTHGDHRQSPPATNPFTLPCPRDCPSEVHMLMQHCWDFDPARRPSFKSLIESIEAIRKTYERQPNVRLAQVSQ
;
A
#
# COMPACT_ATOMS: atom_id res chain seq x y z
N MET A 1 44.16 -30.91 -11.84
CA MET A 1 43.20 -31.44 -12.85
C MET A 1 41.80 -30.91 -12.53
N PRO A 2 41.00 -30.49 -13.51
CA PRO A 2 39.67 -29.92 -13.26
C PRO A 2 38.67 -31.05 -12.98
N PHE A 3 37.98 -30.99 -11.85
CA PHE A 3 36.94 -31.97 -11.47
C PHE A 3 35.66 -31.76 -12.27
N GLY A 4 35.46 -32.61 -13.27
CA GLY A 4 34.16 -32.89 -13.86
C GLY A 4 33.39 -33.94 -13.04
N LYS A 5 32.09 -33.71 -12.90
CA LYS A 5 30.98 -34.62 -12.52
C LYS A 5 31.38 -36.00 -11.94
N LEU A 6 31.17 -36.19 -10.64
CA LEU A 6 31.02 -37.51 -10.01
C LEU A 6 29.52 -37.79 -9.72
N PRO A 7 29.03 -39.04 -9.86
CA PRO A 7 27.63 -39.41 -9.59
C PRO A 7 27.26 -39.32 -8.10
N SER A 8 26.00 -38.98 -7.81
CA SER A 8 25.42 -38.69 -6.50
C SER A 8 25.64 -39.76 -5.41
N GLY A 9 25.82 -41.03 -5.77
CA GLY A 9 26.01 -42.12 -4.81
C GLY A 9 27.34 -42.09 -4.02
N LEU A 10 28.40 -41.50 -4.58
CA LEU A 10 29.72 -41.44 -3.92
C LEU A 10 29.83 -40.33 -2.86
N SER A 11 28.96 -39.31 -2.92
CA SER A 11 28.94 -38.22 -1.94
C SER A 11 28.40 -38.68 -0.58
N CYS A 12 27.41 -39.59 -0.55
CA CYS A 12 26.91 -40.18 0.69
C CYS A 12 27.95 -41.06 1.38
N ALA A 13 28.74 -41.82 0.62
CA ALA A 13 29.80 -42.66 1.18
C ALA A 13 30.90 -41.84 1.85
N PHE A 14 31.29 -40.70 1.27
CA PHE A 14 32.30 -39.80 1.85
C PHE A 14 31.81 -39.09 3.12
N HIS A 15 30.54 -38.67 3.17
CA HIS A 15 29.96 -38.09 4.39
C HIS A 15 29.76 -39.12 5.49
N LEU A 16 29.37 -40.35 5.15
CA LEU A 16 29.26 -41.44 6.12
C LEU A 16 30.62 -41.79 6.73
N VAL A 17 31.67 -41.89 5.90
CA VAL A 17 33.04 -42.16 6.38
C VAL A 17 33.57 -41.00 7.25
N ALA A 18 33.29 -39.74 6.89
CA ALA A 18 33.70 -38.58 7.68
C ALA A 18 32.98 -38.50 9.04
N SER A 19 31.71 -38.90 9.12
CA SER A 19 30.95 -38.93 10.37
C SER A 19 31.30 -40.11 11.29
N ILE A 20 31.86 -41.19 10.73
CA ILE A 20 32.28 -42.40 11.46
C ILE A 20 33.75 -42.29 11.93
N TRP A 21 34.57 -41.46 11.28
CA TRP A 21 35.98 -41.25 11.60
C TRP A 21 36.27 -40.88 13.07
N PRO A 22 35.47 -40.03 13.74
CA PRO A 22 35.67 -39.70 15.16
C PRO A 22 35.32 -40.87 16.11
N LEU A 23 34.40 -41.75 15.70
CA LEU A 23 33.97 -42.92 16.47
C LEU A 23 34.99 -44.08 16.36
N TYR A 24 35.75 -44.14 15.26
CA TYR A 24 36.88 -45.07 15.06
C TYR A 24 38.06 -44.72 15.98
N HIS A 25 38.40 -43.43 16.10
CA HIS A 25 39.48 -42.94 16.98
C HIS A 25 39.19 -43.14 18.48
N LYS A 26 37.90 -43.25 18.85
CA LYS A 26 37.44 -43.56 20.23
C LYS A 26 37.29 -45.06 20.50
N GLY A 27 37.70 -45.94 19.59
CA GLY A 27 37.73 -47.40 19.78
C GLY A 27 36.38 -48.11 19.74
N LEU A 28 35.28 -47.41 19.40
CA LEU A 28 33.91 -47.93 19.54
C LEU A 28 33.43 -48.85 18.39
N ILE A 29 34.15 -48.87 17.26
CA ILE A 29 33.71 -49.55 16.01
C ILE A 29 34.83 -50.35 15.30
N GLY A 30 35.99 -50.49 15.94
CA GLY A 30 37.18 -51.12 15.33
C GLY A 30 36.95 -52.53 14.78
N GLY A 31 36.17 -53.37 15.51
CA GLY A 31 35.89 -54.75 15.08
C GLY A 31 34.95 -54.87 13.86
N VAL A 32 34.09 -53.88 13.63
CA VAL A 32 33.12 -53.89 12.51
C VAL A 32 33.79 -53.49 11.20
N LEU A 33 34.70 -52.50 11.25
CA LEU A 33 35.48 -52.08 10.07
C LEU A 33 36.45 -53.17 9.59
N GLN A 34 37.05 -53.92 10.52
CA GLN A 34 38.03 -54.96 10.20
C GLN A 34 37.38 -56.17 9.49
N ARG A 35 36.16 -56.56 9.89
CA ARG A 35 35.39 -57.59 9.19
C ARG A 35 34.95 -57.14 7.79
N TRP A 36 34.61 -55.87 7.62
CA TRP A 36 34.22 -55.31 6.32
C TRP A 36 35.40 -55.24 5.33
N LEU A 37 36.58 -54.81 5.79
CA LEU A 37 37.82 -54.82 5.00
C LEU A 37 38.26 -56.23 4.59
N THR A 38 37.99 -57.23 5.42
CA THR A 38 38.29 -58.63 5.11
C THR A 38 37.34 -59.19 4.06
N PHE A 39 36.05 -58.86 4.14
CA PHE A 39 35.04 -59.25 3.16
C PHE A 39 35.27 -58.60 1.78
N TRP A 40 35.74 -57.35 1.75
CA TRP A 40 36.02 -56.61 0.53
C TRP A 40 37.24 -57.15 -0.26
N LYS A 41 38.18 -57.81 0.41
CA LYS A 41 39.38 -58.41 -0.22
C LYS A 41 39.12 -59.75 -0.92
N VAL A 42 37.96 -60.38 -0.73
CA VAL A 42 37.66 -61.74 -1.22
C VAL A 42 36.83 -61.75 -2.52
N LEU A 43 36.38 -60.59 -3.02
CA LEU A 43 35.54 -60.50 -4.23
C LEU A 43 36.38 -60.43 -5.53
N PRO A 44 36.24 -61.38 -6.49
CA PRO A 44 36.95 -61.37 -7.76
C PRO A 44 36.56 -60.20 -8.70
N SER A 45 37.50 -59.76 -9.52
CA SER A 45 37.56 -58.42 -10.13
C SER A 45 36.68 -58.09 -11.36
N PRO A 46 35.88 -58.97 -12.02
CA PRO A 46 35.05 -58.52 -13.15
C PRO A 46 33.53 -58.37 -12.88
N GLN A 47 33.01 -58.55 -11.65
CA GLN A 47 31.58 -58.35 -11.34
C GLN A 47 31.28 -57.24 -10.31
N ARG A 48 31.88 -56.06 -10.49
CA ARG A 48 31.42 -54.84 -9.78
C ARG A 48 30.20 -54.24 -10.48
N ASN A 49 29.06 -54.91 -10.38
CA ASN A 49 27.76 -54.32 -10.71
C ASN A 49 27.28 -53.46 -9.53
N TYR A 50 26.80 -52.24 -9.82
CA TYR A 50 26.33 -51.23 -8.86
C TYR A 50 25.23 -51.73 -7.89
N GLY A 51 24.52 -52.82 -8.22
CA GLY A 51 23.50 -53.42 -7.35
C GLY A 51 24.05 -54.09 -6.09
N ALA A 52 25.20 -54.77 -6.15
CA ALA A 52 25.78 -55.47 -5.00
C ALA A 52 26.34 -54.50 -3.95
N LEU A 53 26.80 -53.32 -4.39
CA LEU A 53 27.30 -52.26 -3.52
C LEU A 53 26.18 -51.67 -2.64
N SER A 54 24.99 -51.48 -3.22
CA SER A 54 23.81 -50.97 -2.51
C SER A 54 23.32 -51.94 -1.42
N VAL A 55 23.26 -53.24 -1.74
CA VAL A 55 22.85 -54.28 -0.79
C VAL A 55 23.83 -54.40 0.38
N THR A 56 25.14 -54.29 0.10
CA THR A 56 26.17 -54.40 1.13
C THR A 56 26.24 -53.16 2.04
N ILE A 57 26.01 -51.96 1.49
CA ILE A 57 25.91 -50.71 2.27
C ILE A 57 24.64 -50.72 3.12
N GLY A 58 23.51 -51.22 2.59
CA GLY A 58 22.26 -51.38 3.34
C GLY A 58 22.40 -52.30 4.55
N PHE A 59 23.11 -53.42 4.41
CA PHE A 59 23.39 -54.34 5.52
C PHE A 59 24.28 -53.72 6.60
N LEU A 60 25.27 -52.91 6.19
CA LEU A 60 26.19 -52.23 7.10
C LEU A 60 25.47 -51.15 7.92
N VAL A 61 24.63 -50.34 7.27
CA VAL A 61 23.81 -49.32 7.94
C VAL A 61 22.86 -49.99 8.93
N ASN A 62 22.10 -51.02 8.52
CA ASN A 62 21.15 -51.71 9.40
C ASN A 62 21.82 -52.37 10.61
N SER A 63 23.03 -52.91 10.44
CA SER A 63 23.82 -53.49 11.54
C SER A 63 24.35 -52.43 12.50
N LEU A 64 24.80 -51.28 11.98
CA LEU A 64 25.26 -50.13 12.78
C LEU A 64 24.10 -49.48 13.55
N THR A 65 22.92 -49.33 12.95
CA THR A 65 21.74 -48.77 13.62
C THR A 65 21.26 -49.68 14.75
N LYS A 66 21.21 -51.01 14.54
CA LYS A 66 20.85 -51.96 15.60
C LYS A 66 21.84 -52.00 16.75
N ALA A 67 23.13 -51.79 16.50
CA ALA A 67 24.16 -51.83 17.53
C ALA A 67 24.30 -50.53 18.34
N LEU A 68 24.08 -49.36 17.71
CA LEU A 68 24.32 -48.05 18.34
C LEU A 68 23.07 -47.43 18.98
N LEU A 69 21.87 -47.76 18.50
CA LEU A 69 20.62 -47.14 18.95
C LEU A 69 20.31 -47.37 20.46
N PRO A 70 20.54 -48.55 21.05
CA PRO A 70 20.29 -48.75 22.49
C PRO A 70 21.25 -47.94 23.38
N ARG A 71 22.50 -47.73 22.94
CA ARG A 71 23.50 -46.96 23.69
C ARG A 71 23.31 -45.45 23.58
N LEU A 72 22.82 -44.97 22.44
CA LEU A 72 22.47 -43.56 22.24
C LEU A 72 21.23 -43.15 23.05
N LEU A 73 20.24 -44.05 23.18
CA LEU A 73 19.05 -43.82 23.99
C LEU A 73 19.35 -43.76 25.50
N SER A 74 20.40 -44.45 25.97
CA SER A 74 20.82 -44.39 27.39
C SER A 74 21.58 -43.11 27.75
N LEU A 75 22.16 -42.41 26.77
CA LEU A 75 22.92 -41.16 26.99
C LEU A 75 22.05 -39.90 26.92
N ALA A 76 20.83 -39.99 26.38
CA ALA A 76 20.01 -38.82 26.06
C ALA A 76 19.01 -38.37 27.14
N GLY A 77 18.86 -39.11 28.26
CA GLY A 77 18.24 -38.61 29.50
C GLY A 77 16.89 -37.87 29.40
N ARG A 78 16.02 -38.18 28.42
CA ARG A 78 14.68 -37.59 28.30
C ARG A 78 13.62 -38.67 28.00
N PRO A 79 12.63 -38.91 28.88
CA PRO A 79 11.58 -39.88 28.65
C PRO A 79 10.34 -39.20 28.06
N ALA A 80 10.16 -39.23 26.75
CA ALA A 80 8.85 -39.15 26.07
C ALA A 80 9.04 -39.08 24.54
N LEU A 81 9.18 -40.23 23.90
CA LEU A 81 8.83 -40.47 22.48
C LEU A 81 8.96 -41.99 22.24
N GLY A 82 8.18 -42.75 23.00
CA GLY A 82 8.04 -44.19 22.82
C GLY A 82 6.88 -44.49 21.89
N ARG A 83 7.15 -44.58 20.58
CA ARG A 83 6.46 -45.43 19.60
C ARG A 83 7.22 -45.35 18.27
N VAL A 84 8.33 -46.07 18.17
CA VAL A 84 8.92 -46.43 16.88
C VAL A 84 8.49 -47.87 16.61
N PHE A 85 7.54 -48.05 15.69
CA PHE A 85 7.21 -49.36 15.14
C PHE A 85 8.43 -49.86 14.36
N VAL A 86 9.01 -50.97 14.82
CA VAL A 86 9.97 -51.75 14.04
C VAL A 86 9.16 -52.61 13.08
N PHE A 87 9.12 -52.27 11.79
CA PHE A 87 8.68 -53.19 10.75
C PHE A 87 9.91 -53.74 9.98
N PRO A 88 10.17 -55.04 10.05
CA PRO A 88 11.16 -55.71 9.22
C PRO A 88 10.49 -56.08 7.90
N ASN A 89 10.69 -55.28 6.84
CA ASN A 89 10.62 -55.70 5.42
C ASN A 89 10.90 -54.48 4.53
N PHE A 90 12.18 -54.33 4.15
CA PHE A 90 12.69 -53.21 3.35
C PHE A 90 12.56 -53.52 1.85
N PHE A 91 11.34 -53.76 1.35
CA PHE A 91 11.06 -53.69 -0.09
C PHE A 91 9.63 -53.15 -0.27
N HIS A 92 9.53 -51.95 -0.84
CA HIS A 92 8.30 -51.20 -1.18
C HIS A 92 7.44 -50.60 -0.06
N LEU A 93 8.03 -49.79 0.85
CA LEU A 93 7.25 -48.73 1.51
C LEU A 93 7.36 -47.45 0.68
N ARG A 94 6.26 -47.10 0.00
CA ARG A 94 6.09 -45.87 -0.80
C ARG A 94 5.87 -44.70 0.17
N MET A 95 6.66 -43.63 0.06
CA MET A 95 6.63 -42.51 1.02
C MET A 95 6.66 -41.15 0.29
N LEU A 96 5.95 -40.16 0.84
CA LEU A 96 5.97 -38.77 0.37
C LEU A 96 7.18 -38.02 0.94
N GLU A 97 7.83 -37.20 0.11
CA GLU A 97 9.00 -36.41 0.49
C GLU A 97 8.60 -34.95 0.72
N ALA A 98 8.82 -34.42 1.93
CA ALA A 98 8.72 -32.99 2.20
C ALA A 98 10.11 -32.38 2.48
N THR A 99 10.49 -31.38 1.69
CA THR A 99 11.69 -30.56 1.86
C THR A 99 11.40 -29.40 2.82
N VAL A 100 12.17 -29.32 3.91
CA VAL A 100 12.14 -28.19 4.87
C VAL A 100 13.44 -27.38 4.84
N TYR A 101 13.37 -26.12 5.27
CA TYR A 101 14.52 -25.20 5.32
C TYR A 101 15.00 -25.01 6.76
N LEU A 102 16.21 -25.51 7.09
CA LEU A 102 16.81 -25.40 8.43
C LEU A 102 18.19 -24.71 8.40
N GLY A 103 18.49 -23.95 9.45
CA GLY A 103 19.50 -22.88 9.43
C GLY A 103 20.99 -23.25 9.55
N THR A 104 21.47 -24.33 8.92
CA THR A 104 22.91 -24.52 8.67
C THR A 104 23.17 -24.89 7.21
N PHE A 105 24.33 -24.46 6.68
CA PHE A 105 24.68 -24.45 5.26
C PHE A 105 24.25 -25.74 4.49
N ASN A 106 23.40 -25.55 3.48
CA ASN A 106 23.07 -26.47 2.37
C ASN A 106 22.11 -27.65 2.60
N ALA A 107 21.43 -27.79 3.74
CA ALA A 107 20.47 -28.88 3.89
C ALA A 107 19.02 -28.38 3.74
N ALA A 108 18.43 -28.69 2.58
CA ALA A 108 17.04 -29.11 2.58
C ALA A 108 17.02 -30.47 3.28
N GLU A 109 16.38 -30.57 4.45
CA GLU A 109 16.19 -31.86 5.08
C GLU A 109 14.91 -32.50 4.51
N MET A 110 15.02 -33.77 4.15
CA MET A 110 13.91 -34.57 3.65
C MET A 110 13.33 -35.37 4.80
N PHE A 111 12.04 -35.20 5.02
CA PHE A 111 11.28 -35.98 5.96
C PHE A 111 10.25 -36.83 5.21
N TRP A 112 10.06 -38.05 5.69
CA TRP A 112 9.13 -39.02 5.13
C TRP A 112 7.91 -39.12 6.02
N TYR A 113 6.72 -38.99 5.42
CA TYR A 113 5.47 -39.02 6.17
C TYR A 113 4.47 -40.00 5.54
N LEU A 114 3.67 -40.61 6.41
CA LEU A 114 2.57 -41.52 6.07
C LEU A 114 1.20 -40.90 6.40
N SER A 115 1.17 -39.62 6.77
CA SER A 115 0.04 -38.97 7.42
C SER A 115 -0.81 -38.13 6.46
N PRO A 116 -2.14 -38.17 6.56
CA PRO A 116 -3.04 -37.25 5.85
C PRO A 116 -2.81 -35.79 6.27
N ASP A 117 -2.29 -35.54 7.47
CA ASP A 117 -2.09 -34.21 8.06
C ASP A 117 -0.62 -33.74 7.94
N LEU A 118 -0.01 -33.98 6.77
CA LEU A 118 1.41 -33.73 6.49
C LEU A 118 1.89 -32.33 6.91
N CYS A 119 1.06 -31.30 6.73
CA CYS A 119 1.38 -29.91 7.10
C CYS A 119 1.51 -29.72 8.63
N ILE A 120 0.65 -30.36 9.42
CA ILE A 120 0.67 -30.30 10.89
C ILE A 120 1.88 -31.06 11.44
N ASP A 121 2.14 -32.26 10.93
CA ASP A 121 3.29 -33.07 11.36
C ASP A 121 4.61 -32.38 11.04
N THR A 122 4.69 -31.72 9.88
CA THR A 122 5.84 -30.88 9.53
C THR A 122 5.97 -29.71 10.49
N SER A 123 4.87 -29.01 10.81
CA SER A 123 4.88 -27.90 11.78
C SER A 123 5.38 -28.33 13.17
N LEU A 124 4.93 -29.50 13.65
CA LEU A 124 5.36 -30.09 14.91
C LEU A 124 6.86 -30.38 14.94
N SER A 125 7.41 -30.98 13.87
CA SER A 125 8.85 -31.25 13.77
C SER A 125 9.71 -29.98 13.77
N LEU A 126 9.16 -28.86 13.29
CA LEU A 126 9.83 -27.56 13.20
C LEU A 126 9.56 -26.65 14.41
N SER A 127 8.81 -27.12 15.43
CA SER A 127 8.37 -26.31 16.57
C SER A 127 7.62 -25.03 16.16
N ILE A 128 6.87 -25.09 15.06
CA ILE A 128 5.93 -24.03 14.64
C ILE A 128 4.65 -24.20 15.45
N THR A 129 4.20 -23.17 16.14
CA THR A 129 3.00 -23.23 16.99
C THR A 129 1.72 -23.25 16.16
N PRO A 130 0.60 -23.77 16.72
CA PRO A 130 -0.71 -23.72 16.07
C PRO A 130 -1.15 -22.32 15.62
N VAL A 131 -0.66 -21.26 16.27
CA VAL A 131 -0.97 -19.86 15.96
C VAL A 131 -0.28 -19.39 14.67
N CYS A 132 0.94 -19.86 14.40
CA CYS A 132 1.69 -19.52 13.19
C CYS A 132 1.49 -20.52 12.04
N HIS A 133 1.05 -21.76 12.32
CA HIS A 133 0.75 -22.80 11.34
C HIS A 133 -0.07 -22.33 10.14
N VAL A 134 -1.09 -21.50 10.41
CA VAL A 134 -2.03 -20.99 9.40
C VAL A 134 -1.35 -20.15 8.30
N LEU A 135 -0.08 -19.76 8.48
CA LEU A 135 0.71 -19.04 7.49
C LEU A 135 1.42 -19.97 6.48
N PHE A 136 1.41 -21.28 6.71
CA PHE A 136 2.17 -22.27 5.96
C PHE A 136 1.29 -23.17 5.09
N SER A 137 1.88 -23.66 3.99
CA SER A 137 1.26 -24.63 3.09
C SER A 137 2.34 -25.45 2.36
N LEU A 138 1.90 -26.44 1.57
CA LEU A 138 2.74 -27.33 0.76
C LEU A 138 2.76 -26.86 -0.69
N TYR A 139 3.97 -26.67 -1.22
CA TYR A 139 4.23 -26.24 -2.59
C TYR A 139 4.86 -27.36 -3.39
N ASP A 140 4.35 -27.61 -4.59
CA ASP A 140 4.96 -28.54 -5.54
C ASP A 140 5.83 -27.77 -6.55
N PRO A 141 7.16 -27.99 -6.56
CA PRO A 141 8.07 -27.35 -7.49
C PRO A 141 7.95 -27.86 -8.93
N GLU A 142 7.35 -29.04 -9.17
CA GLU A 142 7.19 -29.60 -10.52
C GLU A 142 5.94 -29.06 -11.21
N SER A 143 4.79 -29.07 -10.52
CA SER A 143 3.53 -28.52 -11.05
C SER A 143 3.40 -27.00 -10.87
N HIS A 144 4.29 -26.39 -10.08
CA HIS A 144 4.23 -24.99 -9.67
C HIS A 144 2.94 -24.58 -8.91
N CYS A 145 2.19 -25.54 -8.39
CA CYS A 145 0.95 -25.30 -7.65
C CYS A 145 1.14 -25.49 -6.14
N TRP A 146 0.28 -24.84 -5.36
CA TRP A 146 0.15 -25.11 -3.94
C TRP A 146 -1.02 -26.06 -3.71
N TYR A 147 -0.88 -26.94 -2.73
CA TYR A 147 -1.97 -27.83 -2.33
C TYR A 147 -2.92 -27.13 -1.36
N SER A 148 -4.22 -27.39 -1.53
CA SER A 148 -5.24 -26.96 -0.57
C SER A 148 -5.07 -27.72 0.76
N PRO A 149 -5.46 -27.13 1.90
CA PRO A 149 -5.30 -27.77 3.21
C PRO A 149 -6.08 -29.07 3.40
N ASN A 150 -7.07 -29.36 2.54
CA ASN A 150 -7.85 -30.59 2.54
C ASN A 150 -7.40 -31.59 1.45
N HIS A 151 -6.30 -31.32 0.74
CA HIS A 151 -5.81 -32.21 -0.28
C HIS A 151 -5.37 -33.55 0.34
N PHE A 152 -5.90 -34.65 -0.20
CA PHE A 152 -5.53 -35.99 0.22
C PHE A 152 -4.41 -36.52 -0.68
N PHE A 153 -3.23 -36.72 -0.11
CA PHE A 153 -2.12 -37.35 -0.82
C PHE A 153 -2.29 -38.86 -0.78
N ASN A 154 -2.37 -39.50 -1.96
CA ASN A 154 -2.41 -40.96 -2.06
C ASN A 154 -0.98 -41.51 -2.25
N PRO A 155 -0.38 -42.16 -1.23
CA PRO A 155 0.98 -42.69 -1.32
C PRO A 155 1.14 -43.80 -2.37
N GLU A 156 0.05 -44.42 -2.81
CA GLU A 156 0.08 -45.48 -3.82
C GLU A 156 0.26 -44.94 -5.25
N GLU A 157 -0.33 -43.79 -5.56
CA GLU A 157 -0.30 -43.17 -6.90
C GLU A 157 0.83 -42.12 -7.05
N GLN A 158 1.22 -41.46 -5.94
CA GLN A 158 2.13 -40.31 -5.95
C GLN A 158 3.51 -40.63 -5.34
N THR A 159 4.17 -41.68 -5.84
CA THR A 159 5.34 -42.32 -5.19
C THR A 159 6.66 -41.55 -5.23
N SER A 160 6.72 -40.39 -5.90
CA SER A 160 7.94 -39.58 -6.08
C SER A 160 7.70 -38.08 -5.97
N LEU A 161 6.64 -37.66 -5.28
CA LEU A 161 6.27 -36.26 -5.16
C LEU A 161 7.17 -35.56 -4.12
N ALA A 162 7.97 -34.59 -4.58
CA ALA A 162 8.88 -33.81 -3.74
C ALA A 162 8.24 -32.45 -3.38
N LEU A 163 7.60 -32.38 -2.22
CA LEU A 163 6.89 -31.20 -1.75
C LEU A 163 7.81 -30.26 -0.97
N HIS A 164 7.51 -28.97 -1.00
CA HIS A 164 8.20 -27.96 -0.19
C HIS A 164 7.25 -27.39 0.84
N TYR A 165 7.56 -27.57 2.13
CA TYR A 165 6.84 -26.90 3.20
C TYR A 165 7.26 -25.43 3.28
N ARG A 166 6.32 -24.50 3.13
CA ARG A 166 6.65 -23.07 2.97
C ARG A 166 5.64 -22.15 3.62
N MET A 167 6.12 -21.00 4.09
CA MET A 167 5.24 -19.87 4.40
C MET A 167 4.65 -19.35 3.09
N ARG A 168 3.33 -19.37 3.00
CA ARG A 168 2.54 -18.97 1.82
C ARG A 168 1.88 -17.62 2.04
N PHE A 169 1.19 -17.46 3.17
CA PHE A 169 0.46 -16.25 3.52
C PHE A 169 1.42 -15.24 4.13
N TYR A 170 1.66 -14.15 3.40
CA TYR A 170 2.67 -13.15 3.74
C TYR A 170 2.07 -11.76 3.73
N PHE A 171 2.35 -11.01 4.80
CA PHE A 171 1.96 -9.61 4.91
C PHE A 171 3.24 -8.78 4.88
N ARG A 172 3.37 -7.89 3.90
CA ARG A 172 4.55 -7.02 3.82
C ARG A 172 4.58 -6.06 5.00
N ASN A 173 5.80 -5.69 5.41
CA ASN A 173 6.07 -4.83 6.56
C ASN A 173 5.51 -5.32 7.91
N TRP A 174 5.35 -6.64 8.09
CA TRP A 174 4.99 -7.23 9.38
C TRP A 174 6.02 -6.98 10.51
N HIS A 175 7.26 -6.68 10.15
CA HIS A 175 8.34 -6.35 11.08
C HIS A 175 8.36 -4.86 11.48
N GLY A 176 7.54 -4.00 10.85
CA GLY A 176 7.41 -2.58 11.20
C GLY A 176 8.68 -1.73 11.00
N LEU A 177 9.58 -2.14 10.10
CA LEU A 177 10.83 -1.41 9.82
C LEU A 177 10.70 -0.46 8.62
N SER A 178 9.61 -0.57 7.87
CA SER A 178 9.29 0.37 6.81
C SER A 178 8.22 1.32 7.30
N GLU A 179 8.50 2.62 7.23
CA GLU A 179 7.52 3.66 7.52
C GLU A 179 6.61 3.94 6.31
N LYS A 180 6.92 3.35 5.14
CA LYS A 180 6.19 3.57 3.87
C LYS A 180 4.99 2.63 3.67
N GLU A 181 4.99 1.49 4.34
CA GLU A 181 3.91 0.50 4.28
C GLU A 181 3.31 0.38 5.70
N PRO A 182 2.01 0.13 5.88
CA PRO A 182 1.43 0.00 7.21
C PRO A 182 2.04 -1.20 7.95
N SER A 183 2.26 -1.06 9.26
CA SER A 183 2.73 -2.17 10.10
C SER A 183 1.62 -3.19 10.32
N VAL A 184 1.97 -4.47 10.36
CA VAL A 184 1.02 -5.59 10.42
C VAL A 184 1.24 -6.41 11.69
N VAL A 185 0.26 -6.39 12.61
CA VAL A 185 0.32 -7.04 13.93
C VAL A 185 -0.92 -7.86 14.24
N ARG A 186 -0.81 -8.89 15.09
CA ARG A 186 -1.98 -9.63 15.59
C ARG A 186 -2.68 -8.85 16.70
N TYR A 187 -4.01 -8.87 16.69
CA TYR A 187 -4.83 -8.27 17.75
C TYR A 187 -4.47 -8.82 19.15
N ALA A 188 -4.06 -7.93 20.06
CA ALA A 188 -3.81 -8.27 21.46
C ALA A 188 -5.01 -7.85 22.34
N PRO A 189 -5.46 -8.68 23.31
CA PRO A 189 -6.46 -8.25 24.28
C PRO A 189 -5.85 -7.22 25.25
N ARG A 190 -6.64 -6.21 25.64
CA ARG A 190 -6.28 -5.23 26.68
C ARG A 190 -6.02 -5.96 28.01
N SER A 191 -4.77 -6.15 28.38
CA SER A 191 -4.34 -6.26 29.77
C SER A 191 -3.58 -4.99 30.12
N GLY A 192 -3.80 -4.46 31.32
CA GLY A 192 -3.33 -3.14 31.74
C GLY A 192 -1.87 -2.84 31.37
N THR A 193 -1.65 -1.54 31.14
CA THR A 193 -0.37 -0.82 31.04
C THR A 193 0.56 -1.02 29.83
N GLU A 194 0.27 -1.88 28.85
CA GLU A 194 1.11 -1.95 27.63
C GLU A 194 0.30 -1.76 26.33
N HIS A 195 0.58 -0.66 25.63
CA HIS A 195 0.06 -0.35 24.29
C HIS A 195 0.87 -1.08 23.20
N GLY A 196 0.77 -2.41 23.11
CA GLY A 196 1.46 -3.20 22.08
C GLY A 196 0.57 -4.28 21.46
N GLY A 197 0.44 -4.29 20.13
CA GLY A 197 -0.11 -5.45 19.39
C GLY A 197 0.83 -6.66 19.47
N SER A 198 0.31 -7.88 19.37
CA SER A 198 1.16 -9.08 19.39
C SER A 198 1.87 -9.29 18.04
N PRO A 199 3.15 -9.70 18.01
CA PRO A 199 3.89 -9.87 16.75
C PRO A 199 3.24 -10.94 15.86
N LEU A 200 3.31 -10.73 14.54
CA LEU A 200 2.72 -11.66 13.57
C LEU A 200 3.43 -13.02 13.57
N LEU A 201 4.76 -13.00 13.65
CA LEU A 201 5.62 -14.19 13.62
C LEU A 201 6.29 -14.42 14.98
N GLU A 202 6.24 -15.67 15.44
CA GLU A 202 7.08 -16.13 16.54
C GLU A 202 8.50 -16.47 16.04
N MET A 203 9.46 -16.54 16.96
CA MET A 203 10.88 -16.71 16.62
C MET A 203 11.16 -17.90 15.70
N THR A 204 10.53 -19.07 15.94
CA THR A 204 10.71 -20.27 15.09
C THR A 204 10.17 -20.06 13.67
N SER A 205 9.06 -19.32 13.54
CA SER A 205 8.47 -18.99 12.22
C SER A 205 9.30 -17.94 11.48
N LEU A 206 9.89 -16.98 12.20
CA LEU A 206 10.84 -16.01 11.67
C LEU A 206 12.11 -16.68 11.15
N GLU A 207 12.71 -17.56 11.95
CA GLU A 207 13.91 -18.31 11.53
C GLU A 207 13.63 -19.15 10.29
N TYR A 208 12.47 -19.80 10.23
CA TYR A 208 12.06 -20.58 9.05
C TYR A 208 11.90 -19.69 7.82
N LEU A 209 11.21 -18.55 7.95
CA LEU A 209 11.04 -17.59 6.87
C LEU A 209 12.40 -17.07 6.37
N PHE A 210 13.30 -16.69 7.29
CA PHE A 210 14.65 -16.26 6.96
C PHE A 210 15.43 -17.33 6.17
N CYS A 211 15.33 -18.60 6.58
CA CYS A 211 15.97 -19.73 5.89
C CYS A 211 15.37 -19.98 4.50
N GLN A 212 14.04 -20.04 4.40
CA GLN A 212 13.30 -20.19 3.14
C GLN A 212 13.74 -19.12 2.14
N VAL A 213 13.84 -17.89 2.60
CA VAL A 213 14.13 -16.72 1.78
C VAL A 213 15.61 -16.65 1.38
N SER A 214 16.51 -16.92 2.31
CA SER A 214 17.96 -16.95 2.05
C SER A 214 18.34 -18.05 1.06
N PHE A 215 17.69 -19.21 1.14
CA PHE A 215 17.83 -20.26 0.12
C PHE A 215 17.34 -19.78 -1.25
N ARG A 216 16.23 -19.04 -1.30
CA ARG A 216 15.62 -18.52 -2.54
C ARG A 216 16.40 -17.34 -3.14
N MET A 217 17.02 -16.45 -2.35
CA MET A 217 17.77 -15.27 -2.85
C MET A 217 18.82 -15.65 -3.90
N ARG A 218 19.43 -16.83 -3.76
CA ARG A 218 20.36 -17.42 -4.74
C ARG A 218 19.74 -17.58 -6.14
N ARG A 219 18.41 -17.67 -6.26
CA ARG A 219 17.63 -17.85 -7.51
C ARG A 219 16.73 -16.64 -7.87
N VAL A 220 16.35 -15.79 -6.91
CA VAL A 220 15.33 -14.73 -7.05
C VAL A 220 15.76 -13.54 -7.91
N LEU A 221 16.96 -13.01 -7.66
CA LEU A 221 17.36 -11.72 -8.21
C LEU A 221 18.06 -11.92 -9.55
N SER A 222 17.30 -11.96 -10.65
CA SER A 222 17.86 -12.12 -12.00
C SER A 222 18.41 -10.81 -12.61
N LYS A 223 18.18 -9.65 -11.97
CA LYS A 223 18.54 -8.33 -12.51
C LYS A 223 19.76 -7.71 -11.81
N ILE A 224 20.70 -7.24 -12.62
CA ILE A 224 22.07 -6.77 -12.30
C ILE A 224 22.10 -5.43 -11.54
N ARG A 225 20.94 -4.81 -11.25
CA ARG A 225 20.83 -3.41 -10.80
C ARG A 225 21.27 -3.15 -9.34
N TYR A 226 21.26 -4.16 -8.47
CA TYR A 226 21.41 -3.98 -7.00
C TYR A 226 22.67 -4.63 -6.44
N LYS A 227 23.85 -4.21 -6.91
CA LYS A 227 25.13 -4.86 -6.56
C LYS A 227 25.54 -4.59 -5.12
N ASN A 228 25.41 -3.35 -4.63
CA ASN A 228 25.85 -2.97 -3.28
C ASN A 228 24.89 -3.48 -2.20
N GLU A 229 23.59 -3.42 -2.46
CA GLU A 229 22.56 -3.93 -1.57
C GLU A 229 22.62 -5.47 -1.48
N SER A 230 22.98 -6.16 -2.57
CA SER A 230 23.24 -7.60 -2.53
C SER A 230 24.45 -7.95 -1.66
N LEU A 231 25.49 -7.09 -1.62
CA LEU A 231 26.63 -7.27 -0.73
C LEU A 231 26.25 -7.01 0.73
N GLY A 232 25.45 -5.98 1.02
CA GLY A 232 24.88 -5.73 2.36
C GLY A 232 24.03 -6.90 2.87
N MET A 233 23.19 -7.49 1.99
CA MET A 233 22.44 -8.70 2.29
C MET A 233 23.34 -9.91 2.60
N ALA A 234 24.45 -10.04 1.88
CA ALA A 234 25.45 -11.08 2.17
C ALA A 234 26.11 -10.86 3.54
N VAL A 235 26.39 -9.62 3.93
CA VAL A 235 26.92 -9.28 5.26
C VAL A 235 25.91 -9.64 6.34
N LEU A 236 24.64 -9.23 6.23
CA LEU A 236 23.58 -9.59 7.18
C LEU A 236 23.44 -11.11 7.33
N HIS A 237 23.46 -11.86 6.22
CA HIS A 237 23.41 -13.33 6.26
C HIS A 237 24.61 -13.93 7.02
N LEU A 238 25.83 -13.44 6.73
CA LEU A 238 27.05 -13.91 7.37
C LEU A 238 27.11 -13.53 8.85
N SER A 239 26.58 -12.36 9.23
CA SER A 239 26.44 -11.92 10.63
C SER A 239 25.52 -12.84 11.41
N HIS A 240 24.36 -13.23 10.84
CA HIS A 240 23.50 -14.22 11.49
C HIS A 240 24.20 -15.57 11.68
N GLN A 241 24.98 -16.03 10.70
CA GLN A 241 25.74 -17.27 10.80
C GLN A 241 26.84 -17.19 11.88
N ALA A 242 27.57 -16.07 11.93
CA ALA A 242 28.61 -15.80 12.91
C ALA A 242 28.03 -15.83 14.34
N LEU A 243 26.92 -15.11 14.56
CA LEU A 243 26.19 -15.10 15.84
C LEU A 243 25.72 -16.51 16.26
N ARG A 244 25.20 -17.31 15.31
CA ARG A 244 24.74 -18.67 15.60
C ARG A 244 25.87 -19.66 15.90
N SER A 245 27.01 -19.49 15.25
CA SER A 245 28.16 -20.40 15.39
C SER A 245 29.14 -19.96 16.49
N GLY A 246 28.92 -18.80 17.10
CA GLY A 246 29.79 -18.23 18.14
C GLY A 246 31.17 -17.81 17.62
N CYS A 247 31.29 -17.50 16.32
CA CYS A 247 32.55 -17.10 15.68
C CYS A 247 32.45 -15.66 15.15
N THR A 248 33.59 -15.06 14.79
CA THR A 248 33.64 -13.67 14.30
C THR A 248 33.19 -13.57 12.83
N LEU A 249 32.68 -12.42 12.40
CA LEU A 249 32.25 -12.24 11.00
C LEU A 249 33.40 -12.43 10.00
N GLN A 250 34.63 -12.10 10.40
CA GLN A 250 35.83 -12.24 9.58
C GLN A 250 36.16 -13.72 9.28
N GLU A 251 35.89 -14.63 10.21
CA GLU A 251 36.15 -16.07 10.05
C GLU A 251 35.19 -16.74 9.04
N VAL A 252 34.02 -16.13 8.80
CA VAL A 252 32.95 -16.70 7.95
C VAL A 252 32.82 -15.97 6.60
N ALA A 253 33.65 -14.96 6.32
CA ALA A 253 33.52 -13.96 5.25
C ALA A 253 33.68 -14.46 3.79
N ILE A 254 32.87 -15.44 3.36
CA ILE A 254 32.82 -15.92 1.96
C ILE A 254 31.52 -15.47 1.29
N PHE A 255 31.51 -14.24 0.74
CA PHE A 255 30.30 -13.60 0.21
C PHE A 255 29.72 -14.21 -1.08
N LEU A 256 30.56 -14.86 -1.91
CA LEU A 256 30.15 -15.36 -3.23
C LEU A 256 29.03 -16.42 -3.17
N ARG A 257 28.83 -17.05 -2.00
CA ARG A 257 27.75 -18.03 -1.74
C ARG A 257 26.49 -17.41 -1.12
N CYS A 258 26.55 -16.14 -0.73
CA CYS A 258 25.49 -15.39 -0.05
C CYS A 258 24.84 -14.33 -0.95
N ILE A 259 25.37 -14.14 -2.16
CA ILE A 259 24.80 -13.26 -3.20
C ILE A 259 23.98 -14.04 -4.26
N PRO A 260 23.12 -13.37 -5.04
CA PRO A 260 22.37 -14.01 -6.13
C PRO A 260 23.27 -14.71 -7.16
N ARG A 261 22.86 -15.88 -7.68
CA ARG A 261 23.67 -16.65 -8.65
C ARG A 261 23.95 -15.89 -9.94
N SER A 262 23.03 -15.03 -10.37
CA SER A 262 23.19 -14.12 -11.51
C SER A 262 24.38 -13.17 -11.28
N PHE A 263 24.44 -12.55 -10.10
CA PHE A 263 25.49 -11.62 -9.72
C PHE A 263 26.83 -12.34 -9.49
N SER A 264 26.83 -13.50 -8.83
CA SER A 264 28.02 -14.35 -8.68
C SER A 264 28.61 -14.75 -10.05
N LYS A 265 27.77 -15.13 -11.02
CA LYS A 265 28.20 -15.40 -12.40
C LYS A 265 28.70 -14.15 -13.13
N HIS A 266 28.13 -12.98 -12.86
CA HIS A 266 28.61 -11.70 -13.43
C HIS A 266 30.00 -11.35 -12.90
N ILE A 267 30.22 -11.42 -11.58
CA ILE A 267 31.53 -11.20 -10.96
C ILE A 267 32.56 -12.15 -11.54
N ALA A 268 32.19 -13.42 -11.78
CA ALA A 268 33.09 -14.39 -12.42
C ALA A 268 33.52 -13.98 -13.84
N ARG A 269 32.68 -13.25 -14.58
CA ARG A 269 32.93 -12.76 -15.95
C ARG A 269 33.62 -11.39 -16.00
N ASP A 270 33.62 -10.63 -14.90
CA ASP A 270 34.25 -9.31 -14.83
C ASP A 270 35.79 -9.37 -14.94
N ASN A 271 36.39 -8.26 -15.37
CA ASN A 271 37.85 -8.14 -15.46
C ASN A 271 38.53 -8.22 -14.07
N PHE A 272 39.82 -8.54 -14.07
CA PHE A 272 40.59 -8.81 -12.85
C PHE A 272 40.54 -7.65 -11.82
N LEU A 273 40.66 -6.41 -12.29
CA LEU A 273 40.62 -5.22 -11.44
C LEU A 273 39.24 -5.02 -10.78
N THR A 274 38.15 -5.30 -11.50
CA THR A 274 36.79 -5.22 -10.97
C THR A 274 36.55 -6.27 -9.88
N LYS A 275 37.10 -7.48 -10.04
CA LYS A 275 37.02 -8.54 -9.01
C LYS A 275 37.74 -8.15 -7.72
N ILE A 276 38.94 -7.57 -7.83
CA ILE A 276 39.69 -7.06 -6.67
C ILE A 276 38.93 -5.92 -6.00
N ARG A 277 38.37 -4.99 -6.78
CA ARG A 277 37.60 -3.86 -6.25
C ARG A 277 36.39 -4.33 -5.44
N ILE A 278 35.60 -5.27 -5.96
CA ILE A 278 34.42 -5.81 -5.26
C ILE A 278 34.83 -6.52 -3.97
N ARG A 279 35.93 -7.28 -3.98
CA ARG A 279 36.45 -7.95 -2.79
C ARG A 279 36.88 -6.95 -1.72
N ARG A 280 37.63 -5.90 -2.07
CA ARG A 280 38.04 -4.85 -1.13
C ARG A 280 36.85 -4.08 -0.54
N VAL A 281 35.82 -3.79 -1.35
CA VAL A 281 34.59 -3.14 -0.87
C VAL A 281 33.88 -4.04 0.14
N PHE A 282 33.77 -5.33 -0.14
CA PHE A 282 33.17 -6.29 0.79
C PHE A 282 33.98 -6.42 2.10
N ASP A 283 35.31 -6.56 2.00
CA ASP A 283 36.19 -6.70 3.16
C ASP A 283 36.15 -5.44 4.05
N ASN A 284 36.13 -4.24 3.46
CA ASN A 284 35.95 -2.98 4.19
C ASN A 284 34.59 -2.94 4.89
N PHE A 285 33.51 -3.35 4.22
CA PHE A 285 32.17 -3.36 4.80
C PHE A 285 32.06 -4.33 5.98
N VAL A 286 32.66 -5.53 5.87
CA VAL A 286 32.75 -6.50 6.97
C VAL A 286 33.51 -5.93 8.16
N LYS A 287 34.65 -5.27 7.91
CA LYS A 287 35.47 -4.66 8.97
C LYS A 287 34.70 -3.55 9.70
N THR A 288 34.14 -2.60 8.96
CA THR A 288 33.36 -1.49 9.53
C THR A 288 32.15 -2.00 10.31
N PHE A 289 31.43 -2.99 9.78
CA PHE A 289 30.26 -3.56 10.44
C PHE A 289 30.60 -4.35 11.71
N GLN A 290 31.71 -5.09 11.72
CA GLN A 290 32.18 -5.79 12.92
C GLN A 290 32.53 -4.79 14.03
N GLU A 291 33.38 -3.80 13.72
CA GLU A 291 33.91 -2.83 14.69
C GLU A 291 32.81 -1.93 15.28
N HIS A 292 31.85 -1.48 14.47
CA HIS A 292 30.89 -0.45 14.88
C HIS A 292 29.51 -1.00 15.26
N THR A 293 29.22 -2.28 14.99
CA THR A 293 27.86 -2.83 15.17
C THR A 293 27.85 -4.14 15.95
N VAL A 294 28.73 -5.10 15.62
CA VAL A 294 28.76 -6.43 16.26
C VAL A 294 29.50 -6.40 17.60
N ASP A 295 30.71 -5.82 17.65
CA ASP A 295 31.55 -5.80 18.85
C ASP A 295 30.98 -4.90 19.97
N VAL A 296 30.13 -3.94 19.61
CA VAL A 296 29.43 -3.04 20.55
C VAL A 296 28.20 -3.72 21.20
N GLY A 297 27.89 -4.98 20.84
CA GLY A 297 26.77 -5.73 21.41
C GLY A 297 25.39 -5.21 21.00
N ARG A 298 25.30 -4.36 19.97
CA ARG A 298 24.07 -3.68 19.53
C ARG A 298 23.20 -4.52 18.58
N LEU A 299 23.60 -5.75 18.23
CA LEU A 299 22.93 -6.53 17.18
C LEU A 299 22.68 -7.98 17.62
N GLY A 300 21.42 -8.32 17.88
CA GLY A 300 20.99 -9.69 18.14
C GLY A 300 20.62 -10.43 16.85
N SER A 301 20.40 -11.74 16.98
CA SER A 301 20.04 -12.61 15.83
C SER A 301 18.69 -12.22 15.21
N GLN A 302 17.75 -11.70 16.00
CA GLN A 302 16.42 -11.31 15.54
C GLN A 302 16.47 -10.05 14.68
N GLU A 303 17.24 -9.05 15.10
CA GLU A 303 17.41 -7.77 14.42
C GLU A 303 18.06 -7.97 13.04
N VAL A 304 19.02 -8.89 12.94
CA VAL A 304 19.64 -9.27 11.66
C VAL A 304 18.60 -9.86 10.71
N MET A 305 17.74 -10.76 11.19
CA MET A 305 16.70 -11.37 10.37
C MET A 305 15.66 -10.34 9.91
N TYR A 306 15.23 -9.44 10.80
CA TYR A 306 14.31 -8.35 10.45
C TYR A 306 14.90 -7.44 9.38
N LYS A 307 16.16 -6.99 9.56
CA LYS A 307 16.83 -6.12 8.59
C LYS A 307 17.01 -6.83 7.24
N TYR A 308 17.34 -8.12 7.24
CA TYR A 308 17.48 -8.92 6.02
C TYR A 308 16.15 -9.03 5.26
N LEU A 309 15.06 -9.38 5.96
CA LEU A 309 13.74 -9.53 5.34
C LEU A 309 13.19 -8.19 4.82
N SER A 310 13.33 -7.11 5.61
CA SER A 310 12.97 -5.75 5.20
C SER A 310 13.72 -5.31 3.94
N THR A 311 15.03 -5.55 3.90
CA THR A 311 15.85 -5.22 2.72
C THR A 311 15.43 -6.05 1.52
N LEU A 312 15.02 -7.32 1.69
CA LEU A 312 14.51 -8.11 0.59
C LEU A 312 13.17 -7.61 0.06
N GLU A 313 12.23 -7.22 0.93
CA GLU A 313 10.95 -6.65 0.50
C GLU A 313 11.13 -5.44 -0.42
N HIS A 314 12.18 -4.64 -0.16
CA HIS A 314 12.59 -3.52 -0.99
C HIS A 314 13.22 -3.97 -2.32
N LEU A 315 14.12 -4.95 -2.29
CA LEU A 315 14.82 -5.45 -3.49
C LEU A 315 13.94 -6.30 -4.41
N ALA A 316 12.89 -6.93 -3.88
CA ALA A 316 11.99 -7.82 -4.58
C ALA A 316 10.51 -7.43 -4.34
N PRO A 317 9.95 -6.50 -5.14
CA PRO A 317 8.56 -6.03 -4.96
C PRO A 317 7.47 -7.10 -5.11
N ARG A 318 7.78 -8.21 -5.81
CA ARG A 318 6.89 -9.39 -5.94
C ARG A 318 7.08 -10.42 -4.83
N PHE A 319 7.93 -10.13 -3.84
CA PHE A 319 8.07 -10.99 -2.68
C PHE A 319 6.80 -10.89 -1.83
N GLY A 320 6.23 -12.06 -1.49
CA GLY A 320 4.96 -12.15 -0.75
C GLY A 320 3.71 -12.02 -1.61
N THR A 321 3.82 -12.03 -2.95
CA THR A 321 2.67 -11.95 -3.88
C THR A 321 2.62 -13.18 -4.79
N GLU A 322 1.42 -13.73 -5.04
CA GLU A 322 1.20 -14.78 -6.04
C GLU A 322 0.46 -14.20 -7.26
N THR A 323 0.87 -14.62 -8.46
CA THR A 323 0.31 -14.16 -9.74
C THR A 323 -0.11 -15.35 -10.59
N PHE A 324 -1.33 -15.31 -11.13
CA PHE A 324 -1.96 -16.37 -11.92
C PHE A 324 -2.25 -15.85 -13.32
N LEU A 325 -1.88 -16.62 -14.34
CA LEU A 325 -2.20 -16.32 -15.74
C LEU A 325 -3.45 -17.09 -16.14
N VAL A 326 -4.46 -16.39 -16.61
CA VAL A 326 -5.81 -16.93 -16.82
C VAL A 326 -6.28 -16.63 -18.23
N ALA A 327 -6.87 -17.63 -18.88
CA ALA A 327 -7.24 -17.56 -20.29
C ALA A 327 -8.45 -16.62 -20.51
N GLN A 328 -9.39 -16.65 -19.58
CA GLN A 328 -10.62 -15.87 -19.62
C GLN A 328 -10.90 -15.27 -18.25
N LEU A 329 -11.28 -13.99 -18.22
CA LEU A 329 -11.72 -13.26 -17.03
C LEU A 329 -12.92 -12.40 -17.41
N GLU A 330 -14.05 -12.59 -16.73
CA GLU A 330 -15.28 -11.83 -16.89
C GLU A 330 -15.70 -11.18 -15.58
N LEU A 331 -16.22 -9.94 -15.67
CA LEU A 331 -16.78 -9.22 -14.54
C LEU A 331 -18.28 -9.05 -14.77
N ARG A 332 -19.11 -9.53 -13.83
CA ARG A 332 -20.57 -9.46 -13.94
C ARG A 332 -21.16 -8.67 -12.77
N LYS A 333 -22.16 -7.84 -13.08
CA LYS A 333 -22.96 -7.09 -12.11
C LYS A 333 -24.41 -7.52 -12.31
N ASP A 334 -24.95 -8.32 -11.40
CA ASP A 334 -26.33 -8.81 -11.57
C ASP A 334 -27.35 -7.69 -11.35
N GLY A 335 -28.25 -7.55 -12.34
CA GLY A 335 -29.29 -6.53 -12.42
C GLY A 335 -30.09 -6.53 -13.73
N SER A 336 -29.66 -7.27 -14.75
CA SER A 336 -30.46 -7.51 -15.95
C SER A 336 -30.32 -8.97 -16.38
N ASP A 337 -31.48 -9.64 -16.45
CA ASP A 337 -31.75 -10.98 -16.96
C ASP A 337 -31.54 -12.15 -15.99
N GLY A 338 -32.54 -12.33 -15.12
CA GLY A 338 -32.81 -13.62 -14.52
C GLY A 338 -33.33 -14.63 -15.55
N SER A 339 -32.58 -15.69 -15.78
CA SER A 339 -33.13 -17.05 -15.88
C SER A 339 -31.98 -18.05 -15.75
N GLY A 340 -32.10 -18.99 -14.81
CA GLY A 340 -31.12 -20.06 -14.68
C GLY A 340 -31.12 -20.99 -15.88
N SER A 341 -29.96 -21.56 -16.18
CA SER A 341 -29.91 -22.91 -16.73
C SER A 341 -28.55 -23.55 -16.43
N TYR A 342 -28.60 -24.54 -15.54
CA TYR A 342 -27.73 -25.69 -15.62
C TYR A 342 -27.85 -26.32 -17.03
N LEU A 343 -26.76 -26.94 -17.50
CA LEU A 343 -26.66 -27.82 -18.67
C LEU A 343 -26.78 -27.17 -20.06
N ASN A 344 -25.69 -27.26 -20.82
CA ASN A 344 -25.78 -27.77 -22.20
C ASN A 344 -24.46 -28.43 -22.61
N THR A 345 -24.41 -29.74 -22.38
CA THR A 345 -23.62 -30.66 -23.20
C THR A 345 -24.34 -30.93 -24.52
N SER A 346 -23.55 -31.07 -25.58
CA SER A 346 -23.83 -31.68 -26.89
C SER A 346 -24.75 -30.96 -27.88
N HIS A 347 -24.13 -30.33 -28.89
CA HIS A 347 -24.37 -30.72 -30.29
C HIS A 347 -23.08 -30.63 -31.10
N ALA A 348 -22.66 -31.80 -31.59
CA ALA A 348 -21.61 -31.96 -32.59
C ALA A 348 -22.20 -31.83 -34.00
N ARG A 349 -21.54 -31.04 -34.85
CA ARG A 349 -21.44 -31.05 -36.33
C ARG A 349 -20.56 -29.83 -36.64
N GLY A 350 -19.50 -29.86 -37.43
CA GLY A 350 -18.98 -30.79 -38.42
C GLY A 350 -18.04 -29.92 -39.28
N ALA A 351 -16.91 -30.48 -39.70
CA ALA A 351 -15.81 -29.81 -40.39
C ALA A 351 -16.21 -28.81 -41.49
N SER A 352 -15.63 -27.60 -41.43
CA SER A 352 -14.92 -26.89 -42.53
C SER A 352 -14.83 -25.39 -42.21
N ASP A 353 -13.67 -24.92 -41.75
CA ASP A 353 -12.98 -23.71 -42.26
C ASP A 353 -11.77 -23.37 -41.37
N PRO A 354 -10.53 -23.46 -41.89
CA PRO A 354 -9.32 -23.23 -41.12
C PRO A 354 -8.84 -21.78 -41.24
N GLU A 355 -9.67 -20.76 -40.98
CA GLU A 355 -9.22 -19.36 -41.15
C GLU A 355 -10.02 -18.35 -40.29
N ASN A 356 -9.83 -18.38 -38.95
CA ASN A 356 -10.01 -17.18 -38.12
C ASN A 356 -9.42 -17.36 -36.70
N PHE A 357 -8.12 -17.14 -36.52
CA PHE A 357 -7.49 -17.01 -35.20
C PHE A 357 -7.08 -15.55 -34.96
N GLY A 358 -7.98 -14.75 -34.36
CA GLY A 358 -7.59 -13.49 -33.72
C GLY A 358 -6.69 -13.76 -32.50
N PRO A 359 -5.84 -12.78 -32.09
CA PRO A 359 -4.92 -12.98 -30.96
C PRO A 359 -5.71 -13.22 -29.66
N GLN A 360 -5.56 -14.40 -29.05
CA GLN A 360 -6.13 -14.69 -27.72
C GLN A 360 -5.61 -13.67 -26.70
N VAL A 361 -6.52 -13.00 -25.97
CA VAL A 361 -6.17 -12.08 -24.88
C VAL A 361 -6.14 -12.88 -23.59
N MET A 362 -5.00 -12.90 -22.88
CA MET A 362 -4.87 -13.54 -21.57
C MET A 362 -4.97 -12.48 -20.47
N HIS A 363 -5.35 -12.86 -19.27
CA HIS A 363 -5.38 -11.98 -18.10
C HIS A 363 -4.35 -12.45 -17.06
N GLU A 364 -3.94 -11.54 -16.19
CA GLU A 364 -3.10 -11.85 -15.03
C GLU A 364 -3.80 -11.37 -13.76
N VAL A 365 -3.91 -12.24 -12.77
CA VAL A 365 -4.53 -11.97 -11.46
C VAL A 365 -3.44 -12.04 -10.39
N MET A 366 -3.27 -10.97 -9.60
CA MET A 366 -2.36 -10.91 -8.46
C MET A 366 -3.14 -10.94 -7.15
N VAL A 367 -2.62 -11.69 -6.19
CA VAL A 367 -3.14 -11.73 -4.82
C VAL A 367 -2.03 -11.37 -3.84
N SER A 368 -2.31 -10.48 -2.90
CA SER A 368 -1.38 -10.10 -1.82
C SER A 368 -2.12 -9.84 -0.51
N GLY A 369 -1.50 -10.15 0.62
CA GLY A 369 -2.13 -10.01 1.93
C GLY A 369 -2.53 -8.58 2.33
N THR A 370 -1.89 -7.56 1.74
CA THR A 370 -2.13 -6.13 2.08
C THR A 370 -2.90 -5.35 1.04
N LYS A 371 -3.15 -5.91 -0.16
CA LYS A 371 -3.84 -5.22 -1.26
C LYS A 371 -5.00 -6.02 -1.89
N GLY A 372 -5.34 -7.18 -1.33
CA GLY A 372 -6.43 -8.01 -1.83
C GLY A 372 -6.16 -8.60 -3.22
N ILE A 373 -7.19 -8.61 -4.05
CA ILE A 373 -7.22 -9.20 -5.40
C ILE A 373 -7.12 -8.09 -6.45
N GLN A 374 -6.16 -8.22 -7.36
CA GLN A 374 -5.94 -7.27 -8.47
C GLN A 374 -5.79 -8.03 -9.79
N TRP A 375 -6.14 -7.43 -10.94
CA TRP A 375 -6.02 -8.07 -12.25
C TRP A 375 -5.61 -7.11 -13.38
N ARG A 376 -5.14 -7.63 -14.52
CA ARG A 376 -4.84 -6.87 -15.74
C ARG A 376 -4.87 -7.71 -17.01
N LYS A 377 -4.91 -7.09 -18.20
CA LYS A 377 -4.92 -7.75 -19.52
C LYS A 377 -3.52 -7.87 -20.14
N ILE A 378 -3.20 -9.00 -20.78
CA ILE A 378 -1.90 -9.33 -21.39
C ILE A 378 -2.07 -9.96 -22.78
N THR A 379 -1.22 -9.58 -23.74
CA THR A 379 -1.14 -10.19 -25.08
C THR A 379 -0.22 -11.44 -25.12
N VAL A 380 -0.56 -12.45 -25.93
CA VAL A 380 0.14 -13.76 -26.01
C VAL A 380 1.65 -13.68 -26.30
N GLN A 381 2.12 -12.66 -27.03
CA GLN A 381 3.56 -12.42 -27.24
C GLN A 381 4.30 -12.04 -25.93
N LYS A 382 3.62 -11.32 -25.02
CA LYS A 382 4.13 -11.02 -23.66
C LYS A 382 4.03 -12.26 -22.76
N ALA A 383 2.98 -13.07 -22.87
CA ALA A 383 2.80 -14.28 -22.05
C ALA A 383 3.98 -15.26 -22.17
N LYS A 384 4.50 -15.52 -23.39
CA LYS A 384 5.70 -16.38 -23.62
C LYS A 384 7.00 -15.79 -23.05
N SER A 385 7.10 -14.48 -22.87
CA SER A 385 8.24 -13.79 -22.23
C SER A 385 8.21 -13.92 -20.69
N TYR A 386 7.01 -14.01 -20.10
CA TYR A 386 6.84 -14.19 -18.65
C TYR A 386 7.13 -15.63 -18.19
N PHE A 387 6.91 -16.65 -19.03
CA PHE A 387 7.29 -18.05 -18.76
C PHE A 387 8.81 -18.29 -18.61
N GLY A 388 9.64 -17.26 -18.85
CA GLY A 388 11.08 -17.31 -18.55
C GLY A 388 11.48 -16.77 -17.17
N ASN A 389 10.54 -16.31 -16.33
CA ASN A 389 10.89 -15.47 -15.19
C ASN A 389 10.07 -15.68 -13.91
N ASP A 390 9.77 -16.94 -13.57
CA ASP A 390 9.59 -17.32 -12.17
C ASP A 390 10.52 -18.47 -11.74
N TYR A 391 11.45 -18.09 -10.88
CA TYR A 391 12.08 -18.85 -9.80
C TYR A 391 12.74 -20.22 -9.99
N LEU A 392 12.64 -20.95 -11.10
CA LEU A 392 13.29 -22.27 -11.25
C LEU A 392 13.37 -22.70 -12.74
N GLY A 393 14.58 -22.94 -13.28
CA GLY A 393 14.77 -23.80 -14.45
C GLY A 393 15.59 -23.25 -15.62
N ASN A 394 16.70 -23.93 -15.94
CA ASN A 394 17.64 -23.68 -17.05
C ASN A 394 17.24 -24.54 -18.27
N ARG A 395 17.21 -24.02 -19.51
CA ARG A 395 17.56 -24.79 -20.73
C ARG A 395 18.00 -23.88 -21.89
N LYS A 396 18.89 -24.43 -22.73
CA LYS A 396 19.78 -23.77 -23.70
C LYS A 396 19.06 -23.09 -24.86
N SER A 397 19.63 -21.98 -25.31
CA SER A 397 19.26 -21.20 -26.49
C SER A 397 19.39 -21.98 -27.79
N VAL A 398 18.37 -21.89 -28.65
CA VAL A 398 18.50 -22.05 -30.10
C VAL A 398 18.03 -20.75 -30.75
N LYS A 399 18.82 -20.23 -31.70
CA LYS A 399 18.58 -19.01 -32.46
C LYS A 399 17.41 -19.22 -33.43
N GLN A 400 16.51 -18.24 -33.57
CA GLN A 400 16.08 -17.75 -34.89
C GLN A 400 15.34 -16.39 -34.85
N SER A 401 15.33 -15.80 -36.05
CA SER A 401 15.19 -14.43 -36.57
C SER A 401 13.84 -13.69 -36.41
N PRO A 402 13.80 -12.37 -36.75
CA PRO A 402 12.75 -11.44 -36.34
C PRO A 402 11.74 -11.14 -37.44
N LEU A 403 10.43 -11.19 -37.15
CA LEU A 403 9.39 -10.51 -37.94
C LEU A 403 8.15 -10.17 -37.08
N GLN A 404 7.77 -8.87 -37.17
CA GLN A 404 6.46 -8.23 -36.98
C GLN A 404 5.88 -7.98 -35.57
N GLN A 405 5.65 -6.68 -35.28
CA GLN A 405 5.04 -6.11 -34.06
C GLN A 405 3.56 -5.74 -34.32
N GLU A 406 2.69 -6.14 -33.40
CA GLU A 406 1.26 -5.78 -33.30
C GLU A 406 0.94 -5.15 -31.91
N PRO A 407 -0.23 -4.50 -31.71
CA PRO A 407 -0.41 -3.26 -30.93
C PRO A 407 -0.55 -3.39 -29.39
N LYS A 408 -0.39 -2.27 -28.69
CA LYS A 408 -0.21 -2.14 -27.23
C LYS A 408 -1.50 -2.14 -26.42
N SER A 409 -1.64 -3.14 -25.53
CA SER A 409 -2.67 -3.20 -24.47
C SER A 409 -2.11 -2.86 -23.08
N SER A 410 -2.98 -2.26 -22.23
CA SER A 410 -2.79 -1.69 -20.89
C SER A 410 -1.99 -2.52 -19.87
N ASP A 411 -0.99 -1.92 -19.20
CA ASP A 411 -0.08 -2.60 -18.23
C ASP A 411 -0.39 -2.27 -16.74
N THR A 412 -1.52 -1.61 -16.45
CA THR A 412 -1.94 -1.18 -15.09
C THR A 412 -2.75 -2.26 -14.37
N TRP A 413 -2.50 -2.47 -13.07
CA TRP A 413 -3.28 -3.37 -12.21
C TRP A 413 -4.58 -2.71 -11.77
N THR A 414 -5.70 -3.41 -11.93
CA THR A 414 -7.03 -2.99 -11.51
C THR A 414 -7.40 -3.73 -10.22
N SER A 415 -7.82 -3.02 -9.18
CA SER A 415 -8.31 -3.65 -7.94
C SER A 415 -9.70 -4.25 -8.17
N PHE A 416 -9.93 -5.47 -7.66
CA PHE A 416 -11.26 -6.09 -7.65
C PHE A 416 -11.93 -5.93 -6.28
N CYS A 417 -11.32 -6.47 -5.23
CA CYS A 417 -11.78 -6.32 -3.84
C CYS A 417 -10.70 -6.72 -2.84
N ASP A 418 -10.88 -6.31 -1.58
CA ASP A 418 -10.19 -6.91 -0.45
C ASP A 418 -10.92 -8.16 0.06
N PHE A 419 -10.22 -9.03 0.81
CA PHE A 419 -10.74 -10.33 1.25
C PHE A 419 -12.05 -10.23 2.05
N PRO A 420 -12.24 -9.28 3.00
CA PRO A 420 -13.48 -9.18 3.78
C PRO A 420 -14.73 -8.86 2.96
N GLU A 421 -14.58 -8.35 1.74
CA GLU A 421 -15.70 -8.04 0.84
C GLU A 421 -16.24 -9.27 0.09
N ILE A 422 -15.53 -10.41 0.15
CA ILE A 422 -15.94 -11.65 -0.51
C ILE A 422 -17.05 -12.31 0.31
N SER A 423 -18.15 -12.68 -0.34
CA SER A 423 -19.25 -13.41 0.28
C SER A 423 -19.01 -14.93 0.22
N HIS A 424 -18.73 -15.45 -0.99
CA HIS A 424 -18.45 -16.87 -1.21
C HIS A 424 -17.72 -17.07 -2.55
N ILE A 425 -17.09 -18.24 -2.72
CA ILE A 425 -16.39 -18.64 -3.94
C ILE A 425 -16.92 -20.00 -4.41
N THR A 426 -17.21 -20.12 -5.70
CA THR A 426 -17.60 -21.40 -6.33
C THR A 426 -16.52 -21.88 -7.30
N ILE A 427 -16.32 -23.19 -7.36
CA ILE A 427 -15.36 -23.84 -8.26
C ILE A 427 -16.12 -24.87 -9.09
N THR A 428 -15.86 -24.89 -10.40
CA THR A 428 -16.36 -25.93 -11.31
C THR A 428 -15.25 -26.33 -12.28
N GLY A 429 -14.54 -27.43 -11.97
CA GLY A 429 -13.37 -27.86 -12.73
C GLY A 429 -12.22 -26.86 -12.62
N ALA A 430 -11.94 -26.14 -13.72
CA ALA A 430 -10.92 -25.07 -13.75
C ALA A 430 -11.51 -23.66 -13.64
N ASN A 431 -12.84 -23.53 -13.59
CA ASN A 431 -13.52 -22.24 -13.48
C ASN A 431 -13.74 -21.85 -12.02
N VAL A 432 -13.45 -20.60 -11.69
CA VAL A 432 -13.61 -20.01 -10.35
C VAL A 432 -14.50 -18.77 -10.46
N SER A 433 -15.54 -18.69 -9.65
CA SER A 433 -16.35 -17.47 -9.51
C SER A 433 -16.24 -16.91 -8.11
N ILE A 434 -15.76 -15.67 -8.00
CA ILE A 434 -15.57 -14.93 -6.76
C ILE A 434 -16.71 -13.92 -6.66
N ILE A 435 -17.54 -14.03 -5.62
CA ILE A 435 -18.75 -13.22 -5.47
C ILE A 435 -18.58 -12.32 -4.26
N LYS A 436 -18.77 -11.02 -4.45
CA LYS A 436 -18.70 -10.01 -3.38
C LYS A 436 -20.02 -9.91 -2.60
N GLN A 437 -20.00 -9.15 -1.51
CA GLN A 437 -21.21 -8.82 -0.73
C GLN A 437 -22.19 -7.90 -1.49
N ASP A 438 -21.71 -7.11 -2.45
CA ASP A 438 -22.52 -6.27 -3.36
C ASP A 438 -23.03 -7.03 -4.60
N ASN A 439 -22.89 -8.37 -4.61
CA ASN A 439 -23.20 -9.28 -5.73
C ASN A 439 -22.41 -9.02 -7.02
N PHE A 440 -21.38 -8.17 -7.00
CA PHE A 440 -20.44 -8.08 -8.12
C PHE A 440 -19.55 -9.32 -8.13
N SER A 441 -19.38 -9.94 -9.29
CA SER A 441 -18.63 -11.20 -9.42
C SER A 441 -17.51 -11.13 -10.44
N MET A 442 -16.45 -11.89 -10.17
CA MET A 442 -15.34 -12.15 -11.08
C MET A 442 -15.32 -13.64 -11.41
N GLU A 443 -15.50 -13.97 -12.69
CA GLU A 443 -15.35 -15.33 -13.21
C GLU A 443 -13.99 -15.48 -13.88
N VAL A 444 -13.25 -16.53 -13.51
CA VAL A 444 -11.87 -16.76 -13.94
C VAL A 444 -11.68 -18.21 -14.37
N GLN A 445 -11.11 -18.43 -15.56
CA GLN A 445 -10.74 -19.76 -16.04
C GLN A 445 -9.23 -20.01 -15.85
N MET A 446 -8.90 -20.94 -14.96
CA MET A 446 -7.52 -21.36 -14.66
C MET A 446 -7.01 -22.38 -15.68
N ASN A 447 -5.69 -22.64 -15.69
CA ASN A 447 -5.09 -23.59 -16.63
C ASN A 447 -5.35 -25.05 -16.23
N SER A 448 -5.69 -25.31 -14.97
CA SER A 448 -6.04 -26.63 -14.46
C SER A 448 -6.93 -26.56 -13.22
N SER A 449 -7.59 -27.67 -12.88
CA SER A 449 -8.32 -27.79 -11.62
C SER A 449 -7.40 -27.68 -10.40
N LEU A 450 -6.16 -28.20 -10.49
CA LEU A 450 -5.17 -28.07 -9.42
C LEU A 450 -4.78 -26.60 -9.18
N GLU A 451 -4.61 -25.81 -10.24
CA GLU A 451 -4.35 -24.37 -10.14
C GLU A 451 -5.56 -23.61 -9.57
N ALA A 452 -6.79 -24.01 -9.93
CA ALA A 452 -8.01 -23.45 -9.33
C ALA A 452 -8.09 -23.70 -7.83
N LEU A 453 -7.83 -24.93 -7.36
CA LEU A 453 -7.76 -25.26 -5.93
C LEU A 453 -6.62 -24.49 -5.23
N SER A 454 -5.47 -24.34 -5.89
CA SER A 454 -4.34 -23.53 -5.41
C SER A 454 -4.74 -22.06 -5.24
N PHE A 455 -5.42 -21.47 -6.23
CA PHE A 455 -5.88 -20.08 -6.19
C PHE A 455 -6.94 -19.84 -5.12
N VAL A 456 -7.97 -20.69 -5.05
CA VAL A 456 -9.06 -20.50 -4.08
C VAL A 456 -8.58 -20.75 -2.65
N SER A 457 -7.68 -21.71 -2.41
CA SER A 457 -7.07 -21.90 -1.09
C SER A 457 -6.22 -20.72 -0.63
N LEU A 458 -5.68 -19.91 -1.55
CA LEU A 458 -5.00 -18.65 -1.23
C LEU A 458 -5.99 -17.58 -0.73
N LEU A 459 -7.09 -17.39 -1.47
CA LEU A 459 -8.13 -16.41 -1.12
C LEU A 459 -8.79 -16.75 0.22
N ASP A 460 -9.18 -18.02 0.37
CA ASP A 460 -9.80 -18.56 1.57
C ASP A 460 -8.86 -18.50 2.79
N GLY A 461 -7.56 -18.70 2.60
CA GLY A 461 -6.57 -18.55 3.65
C GLY A 461 -6.35 -17.09 4.09
N TYR A 462 -6.25 -16.14 3.15
CA TYR A 462 -6.17 -14.72 3.51
C TYR A 462 -7.47 -14.22 4.16
N PHE A 463 -8.65 -14.63 3.67
CA PHE A 463 -9.93 -14.34 4.30
C PHE A 463 -9.98 -14.77 5.76
N ARG A 464 -9.47 -15.97 6.08
CA ARG A 464 -9.37 -16.42 7.49
C ARG A 464 -8.45 -15.58 8.34
N LEU A 465 -7.40 -15.01 7.75
CA LEU A 465 -6.41 -14.21 8.45
C LEU A 465 -6.87 -12.75 8.67
N THR A 466 -7.74 -12.22 7.79
CA THR A 466 -8.13 -10.80 7.80
C THR A 466 -9.61 -10.55 8.15
N ALA A 467 -10.52 -11.48 7.83
CA ALA A 467 -11.96 -11.31 8.00
C ALA A 467 -12.55 -12.20 9.11
N ASP A 468 -12.46 -13.52 8.96
CA ASP A 468 -13.08 -14.48 9.87
C ASP A 468 -12.29 -15.79 9.99
N ALA A 469 -11.62 -15.99 11.14
CA ALA A 469 -10.77 -17.15 11.40
C ALA A 469 -11.53 -18.49 11.53
N HIS A 470 -12.85 -18.46 11.70
CA HIS A 470 -13.68 -19.64 11.93
C HIS A 470 -14.56 -19.99 10.72
N HIS A 471 -14.50 -19.19 9.65
CA HIS A 471 -15.28 -19.38 8.44
C HIS A 471 -14.40 -19.78 7.24
N TYR A 472 -15.04 -20.24 6.17
CA TYR A 472 -14.38 -20.60 4.91
C TYR A 472 -15.26 -20.17 3.73
N LEU A 473 -14.63 -19.73 2.64
CA LEU A 473 -15.32 -19.17 1.47
C LEU A 473 -15.77 -20.25 0.47
N CYS A 474 -15.12 -21.41 0.47
CA CYS A 474 -15.38 -22.50 -0.47
C CYS A 474 -15.15 -23.86 0.18
N HIS A 475 -16.14 -24.75 0.11
CA HIS A 475 -16.08 -26.08 0.72
C HIS A 475 -14.99 -26.97 0.10
N GLU A 476 -14.70 -26.83 -1.20
CA GLU A 476 -13.73 -27.68 -1.91
C GLU A 476 -12.28 -27.48 -1.46
N VAL A 477 -11.95 -26.37 -0.78
CA VAL A 477 -10.62 -26.10 -0.23
C VAL A 477 -10.60 -25.91 1.29
N ALA A 478 -11.77 -26.08 1.94
CA ALA A 478 -11.96 -25.76 3.34
C ALA A 478 -11.05 -26.65 4.23
N PRO A 479 -10.23 -26.09 5.13
CA PRO A 479 -9.38 -26.88 5.99
C PRO A 479 -10.19 -27.83 6.88
N PRO A 480 -9.84 -29.12 6.96
CA PRO A 480 -10.61 -30.11 7.72
C PRO A 480 -10.84 -29.69 9.19
N ARG A 481 -9.82 -29.09 9.81
CA ARG A 481 -9.91 -28.58 11.20
C ARG A 481 -10.88 -27.42 11.36
N VAL A 482 -11.03 -26.55 10.36
CA VAL A 482 -11.98 -25.43 10.38
C VAL A 482 -13.41 -25.98 10.22
N VAL A 483 -13.62 -26.94 9.32
CA VAL A 483 -14.92 -27.63 9.15
C VAL A 483 -15.33 -28.37 10.44
N LEU A 484 -14.39 -29.09 11.06
CA LEU A 484 -14.61 -29.75 12.36
C LEU A 484 -14.95 -28.74 13.45
N SER A 485 -14.28 -27.59 13.44
CA SER A 485 -14.52 -26.54 14.43
C SER A 485 -15.88 -25.88 14.27
N ALA A 486 -16.28 -25.56 13.04
CA ALA A 486 -17.56 -24.96 12.73
C ALA A 486 -18.73 -25.88 13.12
N SER A 487 -18.64 -27.18 12.81
CA SER A 487 -19.67 -28.17 13.18
C SER A 487 -19.79 -28.42 14.69
N ASN A 488 -18.73 -28.16 15.46
CA ASN A 488 -18.67 -28.41 16.90
C ASN A 488 -18.62 -27.14 17.76
N GLY A 489 -18.75 -25.95 17.18
CA GLY A 489 -18.66 -24.67 17.90
C GLY A 489 -17.30 -24.42 18.57
N LEU A 490 -16.22 -25.00 18.03
CA LEU A 490 -14.87 -24.85 18.57
C LEU A 490 -14.24 -23.53 18.14
N HIS A 491 -13.58 -22.86 19.07
CA HIS A 491 -12.73 -21.73 18.73
C HIS A 491 -11.36 -22.22 18.23
N GLY A 492 -10.74 -21.44 17.34
CA GLY A 492 -9.30 -21.53 17.08
C GLY A 492 -8.44 -21.31 18.35
N PRO A 493 -7.11 -21.37 18.21
CA PRO A 493 -6.18 -21.23 19.34
C PRO A 493 -6.20 -19.80 19.94
N MET A 494 -7.10 -19.53 20.89
CA MET A 494 -7.29 -18.22 21.55
C MET A 494 -7.29 -18.28 23.10
N LYS A 495 -7.20 -17.13 23.78
CA LYS A 495 -7.31 -17.03 25.25
C LYS A 495 -8.70 -16.52 25.67
N LEU A 496 -9.27 -17.06 26.76
CA LEU A 496 -10.56 -16.62 27.34
C LEU A 496 -10.40 -15.25 28.03
N ARG A 497 -11.35 -14.32 27.83
CA ARG A 497 -11.40 -13.00 28.51
C ARG A 497 -12.07 -13.11 29.90
N LYS A 498 -11.67 -12.23 30.83
CA LYS A 498 -12.31 -12.08 32.16
C LYS A 498 -13.55 -11.17 32.16
N GLU A 499 -13.71 -10.29 31.17
CA GLU A 499 -14.60 -9.10 31.26
C GLU A 499 -16.03 -9.28 30.76
N ALA A 500 -16.42 -10.49 30.40
CA ALA A 500 -17.81 -10.85 30.27
C ALA A 500 -17.86 -12.34 30.50
N VAL A 501 -18.57 -12.80 31.52
CA VAL A 501 -19.69 -13.75 31.43
C VAL A 501 -20.03 -14.18 32.88
N GLU A 502 -21.32 -14.39 33.12
CA GLU A 502 -21.92 -15.10 34.26
C GLU A 502 -21.10 -16.30 34.77
N GLU A 503 -21.16 -16.56 36.08
CA GLU A 503 -20.54 -17.74 36.71
C GLU A 503 -21.05 -19.05 36.09
N GLY A 504 -20.12 -19.86 35.58
CA GLY A 504 -20.39 -21.10 34.86
C GLY A 504 -20.38 -21.00 33.34
N ALA A 505 -19.94 -19.86 32.80
CA ALA A 505 -19.63 -19.72 31.38
C ALA A 505 -18.41 -20.54 30.96
N PHE A 506 -18.44 -21.07 29.75
CA PHE A 506 -17.33 -21.82 29.20
C PHE A 506 -17.16 -21.59 27.70
N LEU A 507 -15.97 -21.86 27.19
CA LEU A 507 -15.76 -22.06 25.77
C LEU A 507 -14.94 -23.32 25.53
N VAL A 508 -15.05 -23.84 24.31
CA VAL A 508 -14.20 -24.92 23.83
C VAL A 508 -13.32 -24.39 22.71
N ARG A 509 -12.02 -24.68 22.78
CA ARG A 509 -11.02 -24.17 21.84
C ARG A 509 -9.93 -25.19 21.55
N TRP A 510 -9.22 -25.00 20.46
CA TRP A 510 -7.93 -25.65 20.25
C TRP A 510 -6.86 -25.11 21.20
N SER A 511 -5.89 -25.96 21.54
CA SER A 511 -4.72 -25.54 22.31
C SER A 511 -3.84 -24.59 21.50
N VAL A 512 -3.27 -23.60 22.18
CA VAL A 512 -2.32 -22.63 21.59
C VAL A 512 -0.91 -23.21 21.49
N LEU A 513 -0.63 -24.36 22.12
CA LEU A 513 0.70 -24.99 22.17
C LEU A 513 0.75 -26.40 21.57
N ASP A 514 -0.41 -27.06 21.37
CA ASP A 514 -0.47 -28.46 20.96
C ASP A 514 -1.56 -28.66 19.89
N TYR A 515 -1.21 -29.29 18.77
CA TYR A 515 -2.13 -29.48 17.64
C TYR A 515 -3.24 -30.48 17.92
N HIS A 516 -3.02 -31.43 18.82
CA HIS A 516 -3.94 -32.55 19.09
C HIS A 516 -4.70 -32.38 20.41
N ARG A 517 -4.65 -31.21 21.04
CA ARG A 517 -5.39 -30.92 22.28
C ARG A 517 -6.52 -29.94 22.06
N ILE A 518 -7.72 -30.35 22.49
CA ILE A 518 -8.89 -29.49 22.65
C ILE A 518 -9.01 -29.15 24.14
N ILE A 519 -9.31 -27.88 24.43
CA ILE A 519 -9.38 -27.34 25.78
C ILE A 519 -10.78 -26.80 26.03
N LEU A 520 -11.42 -27.30 27.08
CA LEU A 520 -12.60 -26.72 27.70
C LEU A 520 -12.14 -25.72 28.77
N ALA A 521 -12.40 -24.43 28.56
CA ALA A 521 -12.06 -23.37 29.50
C ALA A 521 -13.34 -22.91 30.23
N VAL A 522 -13.38 -23.08 31.55
CA VAL A 522 -14.54 -22.74 32.40
C VAL A 522 -14.15 -21.60 33.36
N LEU A 523 -15.03 -20.61 33.47
CA LEU A 523 -14.84 -19.44 34.35
C LEU A 523 -15.54 -19.65 35.69
N ASN A 524 -14.82 -19.42 36.79
CA ASN A 524 -15.36 -19.47 38.16
C ASN A 524 -14.76 -18.34 39.03
N LYS A 525 -15.60 -17.51 39.64
CA LYS A 525 -15.29 -16.49 40.68
C LYS A 525 -13.86 -15.90 40.58
N SER A 526 -13.45 -15.41 39.40
CA SER A 526 -12.16 -14.78 39.04
C SER A 526 -11.01 -15.66 38.48
N GLN A 527 -11.13 -16.99 38.46
CA GLN A 527 -10.16 -17.92 37.87
C GLN A 527 -10.72 -18.66 36.65
N VAL A 528 -9.86 -18.92 35.66
CA VAL A 528 -10.19 -19.73 34.48
C VAL A 528 -9.52 -21.09 34.62
N LYS A 529 -10.31 -22.16 34.73
CA LYS A 529 -9.79 -23.52 34.75
C LYS A 529 -9.88 -24.15 33.37
N GLN A 530 -8.86 -24.91 32.99
CA GLN A 530 -8.76 -25.59 31.70
C GLN A 530 -8.82 -27.10 31.91
N PHE A 531 -9.76 -27.75 31.22
CA PHE A 531 -9.91 -29.19 31.16
C PHE A 531 -9.60 -29.68 29.75
N ARG A 532 -9.01 -30.86 29.63
CA ARG A 532 -8.62 -31.42 28.33
C ARG A 532 -9.72 -32.30 27.76
N ILE A 533 -10.05 -32.09 26.50
CA ILE A 533 -10.87 -32.99 25.70
C ILE A 533 -9.94 -33.79 24.80
N LEU A 534 -10.04 -35.12 24.91
CA LEU A 534 -9.40 -36.10 24.05
C LEU A 534 -10.24 -36.26 22.78
N HIS A 535 -9.58 -36.31 21.63
CA HIS A 535 -10.19 -36.51 20.32
C HIS A 535 -9.48 -37.66 19.62
N SER A 536 -10.22 -38.71 19.26
CA SER A 536 -9.70 -39.89 18.55
C SER A 536 -10.72 -40.32 17.50
N GLY A 537 -10.38 -40.13 16.22
CA GLY A 537 -11.30 -40.40 15.11
C GLY A 537 -12.54 -39.49 15.19
N SER A 538 -13.72 -40.09 15.34
CA SER A 538 -15.00 -39.38 15.47
C SER A 538 -15.50 -39.25 16.91
N VAL A 539 -14.64 -39.53 17.89
CA VAL A 539 -15.03 -39.63 19.31
C VAL A 539 -14.35 -38.56 20.15
N PHE A 540 -15.12 -37.93 21.04
CA PHE A 540 -14.69 -36.93 22.01
C PHE A 540 -14.90 -37.45 23.44
N ALA A 541 -13.88 -37.31 24.30
CA ALA A 541 -13.98 -37.67 25.71
C ALA A 541 -13.29 -36.62 26.58
N LEU A 542 -13.84 -36.31 27.76
CA LEU A 542 -13.17 -35.44 28.72
C LEU A 542 -12.11 -36.26 29.48
N GLU A 543 -10.89 -35.76 29.58
CA GLU A 543 -9.81 -36.46 30.30
C GLU A 543 -10.21 -36.70 31.77
N GLY A 544 -10.21 -37.95 32.22
CA GLY A 544 -10.69 -38.36 33.53
C GLY A 544 -12.18 -38.74 33.60
N TRP A 545 -12.90 -38.73 32.47
CA TRP A 545 -14.30 -39.17 32.38
C TRP A 545 -14.45 -40.35 31.40
N ASN A 546 -14.99 -41.48 31.87
CA ASN A 546 -15.10 -42.73 31.10
C ASN A 546 -16.21 -42.72 30.03
N ARG A 547 -16.74 -41.57 29.65
CA ARG A 547 -17.81 -41.46 28.64
C ARG A 547 -17.27 -40.85 27.36
N GLU A 548 -17.72 -41.44 26.25
CA GLU A 548 -17.37 -41.07 24.89
C GLU A 548 -18.58 -40.45 24.20
N PHE A 549 -18.32 -39.45 23.35
CA PHE A 549 -19.35 -38.66 22.68
C PHE A 549 -19.05 -38.52 21.19
N SER A 550 -20.10 -38.45 20.38
CA SER A 550 -20.00 -38.29 18.93
C SER A 550 -19.70 -36.84 18.49
N SER A 551 -19.97 -35.87 19.37
CA SER A 551 -19.69 -34.45 19.13
C SER A 551 -19.35 -33.70 20.42
N VAL A 552 -18.68 -32.56 20.27
CA VAL A 552 -18.38 -31.67 21.41
C VAL A 552 -19.67 -31.08 21.99
N LYS A 553 -20.69 -30.89 21.16
CA LYS A 553 -22.01 -30.42 21.61
C LYS A 553 -22.65 -31.42 22.57
N GLU A 554 -22.66 -32.70 22.20
CA GLU A 554 -23.19 -33.78 23.05
C GLU A 554 -22.41 -33.90 24.38
N LEU A 555 -21.09 -33.82 24.32
CA LEU A 555 -20.22 -33.81 25.50
C LEU A 555 -20.56 -32.64 26.43
N THR A 556 -20.63 -31.43 25.88
CA THR A 556 -20.86 -30.21 26.69
C THR A 556 -22.30 -30.09 27.20
N ASP A 557 -23.29 -30.58 26.45
CA ASP A 557 -24.68 -30.67 26.91
C ASP A 557 -24.82 -31.68 28.05
N SER A 558 -24.11 -32.81 28.00
CA SER A 558 -24.07 -33.76 29.11
C SER A 558 -23.43 -33.12 30.36
N LEU A 559 -22.32 -32.38 30.20
CA LEU A 559 -21.63 -31.69 31.30
C LEU A 559 -22.49 -30.65 32.04
N LYS A 560 -23.53 -30.09 31.42
CA LYS A 560 -24.46 -29.15 32.10
C LYS A 560 -25.21 -29.79 33.27
N THR A 561 -25.33 -31.11 33.28
CA THR A 561 -26.00 -31.87 34.37
C THR A 561 -25.06 -32.30 35.48
N PHE A 562 -23.75 -32.03 35.36
CA PHE A 562 -22.73 -32.43 36.32
C PHE A 562 -21.99 -31.21 36.90
N VAL A 563 -21.35 -31.43 38.05
CA VAL A 563 -20.39 -30.48 38.62
C VAL A 563 -18.98 -31.03 38.38
N LEU A 564 -18.15 -30.26 37.69
CA LEU A 564 -16.75 -30.61 37.46
C LEU A 564 -15.95 -30.32 38.73
N GLN A 565 -15.21 -31.32 39.21
CA GLN A 565 -14.32 -31.16 40.37
C GLN A 565 -12.86 -31.18 39.92
N SER A 566 -12.07 -30.21 40.37
CA SER A 566 -10.61 -30.20 40.18
C SER A 566 -9.94 -29.87 41.50
N GLY A 567 -9.47 -30.88 42.22
CA GLY A 567 -8.96 -30.71 43.59
C GLY A 567 -10.11 -30.38 44.54
N THR A 568 -10.00 -29.28 45.28
CA THR A 568 -11.04 -28.79 46.20
C THR A 568 -12.09 -27.89 45.52
N ASP A 569 -11.84 -27.47 44.29
CA ASP A 569 -12.67 -26.50 43.58
C ASP A 569 -13.73 -27.18 42.71
N HIS A 570 -14.93 -26.59 42.71
CA HIS A 570 -16.10 -27.07 41.97
C HIS A 570 -16.47 -26.08 40.87
N PHE A 571 -16.75 -26.58 39.67
CA PHE A 571 -17.05 -25.78 38.49
C PHE A 571 -18.36 -26.27 37.87
N THR A 572 -19.25 -25.34 37.52
CA THR A 572 -20.50 -25.66 36.82
C THR A 572 -20.44 -25.19 35.38
N VAL A 573 -20.94 -25.99 34.46
CA VAL A 573 -20.99 -25.68 33.03
C VAL A 573 -22.42 -25.26 32.70
N LYS A 574 -22.63 -23.99 32.35
CA LYS A 574 -23.96 -23.43 32.11
C LYS A 574 -24.14 -22.97 30.67
N LYS A 575 -23.30 -22.01 30.25
CA LYS A 575 -23.47 -21.31 28.96
C LYS A 575 -22.21 -21.40 28.11
N CYS A 576 -22.36 -21.94 26.89
CA CYS A 576 -21.28 -21.99 25.92
C CYS A 576 -21.15 -20.63 25.21
N CYS A 577 -19.96 -20.05 25.22
CA CYS A 577 -19.61 -18.96 24.32
C CYS A 577 -19.25 -19.59 22.97
N LEU A 578 -20.07 -19.36 21.94
CA LEU A 578 -19.80 -19.84 20.57
C LEU A 578 -19.03 -18.79 19.75
N PRO A 579 -18.26 -19.20 18.73
CA PRO A 579 -17.62 -18.28 17.80
C PRO A 579 -18.69 -17.40 17.13
N ARG A 580 -18.47 -16.08 17.09
CA ARG A 580 -19.36 -15.13 16.39
C ARG A 580 -18.80 -14.83 14.99
N PRO A 581 -19.65 -14.76 13.95
CA PRO A 581 -19.24 -14.22 12.66
C PRO A 581 -18.60 -12.84 12.85
N ALA A 582 -17.40 -12.65 12.30
CA ALA A 582 -16.60 -11.44 12.51
C ALA A 582 -16.24 -11.13 13.99
N GLY A 583 -16.07 -12.15 14.84
CA GLY A 583 -15.62 -11.99 16.24
C GLY A 583 -14.20 -11.38 16.35
N TYR A 584 -13.97 -10.54 17.36
CA TYR A 584 -12.70 -9.82 17.61
C TYR A 584 -11.57 -10.70 18.15
N THR A 585 -11.23 -11.76 17.43
CA THR A 585 -10.09 -12.60 17.75
C THR A 585 -9.20 -12.64 16.52
N SER A 586 -8.07 -11.93 16.61
CA SER A 586 -7.08 -11.66 15.55
C SER A 586 -7.48 -10.71 14.41
N LYS A 587 -8.35 -9.72 14.64
CA LYS A 587 -8.59 -8.64 13.66
C LYS A 587 -7.46 -7.59 13.67
N MET A 588 -6.85 -7.34 12.51
CA MET A 588 -6.00 -6.16 12.30
C MET A 588 -6.90 -4.93 12.05
N ALA A 589 -6.80 -3.89 12.87
CA ALA A 589 -7.51 -2.62 12.67
C ALA A 589 -6.72 -1.44 13.29
N VAL A 590 -6.76 -0.25 12.66
CA VAL A 590 -6.08 0.99 13.08
C VAL A 590 -7.12 2.12 13.31
N CYS A 591 -6.85 3.00 14.29
CA CYS A 591 -7.51 4.26 14.71
C CYS A 591 -8.49 4.22 15.91
N HIS A 592 -8.26 5.12 16.88
CA HIS A 592 -9.05 5.32 18.10
C HIS A 592 -9.61 6.76 18.13
N CYS A 593 -10.93 6.94 18.26
CA CYS A 593 -11.59 8.24 18.41
C CYS A 593 -12.33 8.30 19.76
N ALA A 594 -12.30 9.45 20.46
CA ALA A 594 -13.06 9.69 21.69
C ALA A 594 -14.23 10.64 21.41
N GLN A 595 -15.42 10.31 21.94
CA GLN A 595 -16.65 11.10 21.82
C GLN A 595 -16.83 11.96 23.06
N GLU A 596 -17.16 13.24 22.88
CA GLU A 596 -17.28 14.22 23.96
C GLU A 596 -18.72 14.80 24.02
N GLN A 597 -18.90 16.08 23.70
CA GLN A 597 -20.14 16.83 23.89
C GLN A 597 -21.08 16.67 22.69
N HIS A 598 -22.39 16.54 22.93
CA HIS A 598 -23.40 16.55 21.87
C HIS A 598 -23.62 17.98 21.36
N LEU A 599 -23.38 18.21 20.06
CA LEU A 599 -23.47 19.52 19.41
C LEU A 599 -24.82 19.73 18.70
N GLY A 600 -25.60 18.67 18.46
CA GLY A 600 -26.92 18.77 17.85
C GLY A 600 -27.26 17.59 16.92
N ARG A 601 -28.35 17.73 16.16
CA ARG A 601 -28.82 16.71 15.20
C ARG A 601 -28.72 17.21 13.76
N GLY A 602 -28.09 16.40 12.92
CA GLY A 602 -28.14 16.49 11.46
C GLY A 602 -29.29 15.65 10.90
N THR A 603 -29.41 15.58 9.57
CA THR A 603 -30.40 14.71 8.93
C THR A 603 -30.03 13.25 9.19
N ARG A 604 -30.81 12.57 10.04
CA ARG A 604 -30.59 11.17 10.47
C ARG A 604 -29.22 10.92 11.14
N THR A 605 -28.56 11.98 11.63
CA THR A 605 -27.27 11.90 12.31
C THR A 605 -27.29 12.67 13.63
N ASN A 606 -26.56 12.17 14.64
CA ASN A 606 -26.26 12.88 15.88
C ASN A 606 -24.83 13.40 15.81
N ILE A 607 -24.64 14.68 16.12
CA ILE A 607 -23.36 15.37 15.95
C ILE A 607 -22.73 15.58 17.33
N TYR A 608 -21.48 15.16 17.48
CA TYR A 608 -20.71 15.29 18.70
C TYR A 608 -19.39 16.03 18.43
N SER A 609 -18.86 16.74 19.43
CA SER A 609 -17.43 17.04 19.46
C SER A 609 -16.67 15.77 19.82
N GLY A 610 -15.42 15.71 19.39
CA GLY A 610 -14.54 14.63 19.78
C GLY A 610 -13.10 15.02 19.62
N SER A 611 -12.25 14.10 20.04
CA SER A 611 -10.82 14.22 19.88
C SER A 611 -10.27 13.05 19.06
N LEU A 612 -9.45 13.41 18.09
CA LEU A 612 -8.72 12.48 17.24
C LEU A 612 -7.29 12.41 17.73
N LEU A 613 -6.94 11.28 18.32
CA LEU A 613 -5.56 10.94 18.66
C LEU A 613 -4.82 10.55 17.39
N VAL A 614 -4.16 11.53 16.78
CA VAL A 614 -3.22 11.28 15.71
C VAL A 614 -1.88 10.94 16.37
N TRP A 615 -1.41 9.70 16.19
CA TRP A 615 0.01 9.43 16.41
C TRP A 615 0.76 10.25 15.36
N GLY A 616 1.37 11.35 15.79
CA GLY A 616 2.14 12.22 14.93
C GLY A 616 3.16 11.39 14.16
N GLY A 617 3.06 11.43 12.83
CA GLY A 617 4.27 11.37 12.04
C GLY A 617 5.03 12.68 12.26
N GLU A 618 6.37 12.57 12.19
CA GLU A 618 7.37 13.64 12.28
C GLU A 618 7.71 14.02 13.75
N GLU A 619 8.97 14.01 14.21
CA GLU A 619 10.27 14.18 13.53
C GLU A 619 11.41 13.56 14.38
N GLU A 620 12.55 13.31 13.74
CA GLU A 620 13.84 13.15 14.41
C GLU A 620 14.12 14.39 15.28
N GLU A 621 14.22 14.22 16.59
CA GLU A 621 14.96 15.15 17.44
C GLU A 621 16.39 14.63 17.59
N ASP A 622 17.34 15.44 17.16
CA ASP A 622 18.75 15.30 17.48
C ASP A 622 18.93 15.28 19.00
N GLU A 623 19.70 14.30 19.49
CA GLU A 623 20.13 14.23 20.88
C GLU A 623 21.10 15.37 21.19
N GLU A 624 20.60 16.44 21.83
CA GLU A 624 21.29 17.13 22.94
C GLU A 624 20.36 18.17 23.58
N ASP A 625 19.55 17.75 24.56
CA ASP A 625 19.24 18.54 25.76
C ASP A 625 18.46 17.68 26.79
N LYS A 626 19.20 17.06 27.70
CA LYS A 626 18.65 16.33 28.86
C LYS A 626 18.53 17.29 30.05
N TRP A 627 17.30 17.67 30.39
CA TRP A 627 16.69 17.68 31.74
C TRP A 627 15.59 18.75 31.87
N ASN A 628 14.32 18.33 31.72
CA ASN A 628 13.25 18.75 32.63
C ASN A 628 12.02 17.85 32.47
N ASN A 629 11.55 17.29 33.58
CA ASN A 629 10.37 16.45 33.65
C ASN A 629 9.11 17.27 33.38
N ASN A 630 8.39 17.00 32.27
CA ASN A 630 6.93 17.05 32.18
C ASN A 630 6.46 16.24 30.95
N LEU A 631 5.68 15.20 31.22
CA LEU A 631 5.15 14.22 30.28
C LEU A 631 3.84 14.73 29.65
N THR A 632 3.90 15.51 28.57
CA THR A 632 2.72 15.81 27.71
C THR A 632 3.16 16.29 26.33
N ASP A 633 3.30 15.40 25.35
CA ASP A 633 3.09 15.81 23.96
C ASP A 633 2.46 14.68 23.15
N ARG A 634 1.12 14.59 23.26
CA ARG A 634 0.25 13.82 22.37
C ARG A 634 -0.56 14.86 21.61
N LYS A 635 -0.35 15.03 20.30
CA LYS A 635 -1.14 15.95 19.47
C LYS A 635 -2.56 15.43 19.31
N GLU A 636 -3.45 15.93 20.15
CA GLU A 636 -4.88 15.66 20.11
C GLU A 636 -5.54 16.68 19.17
N ILE A 637 -6.12 16.21 18.05
CA ILE A 637 -6.81 17.07 17.09
C ILE A 637 -8.29 17.13 17.47
N ARG A 638 -8.83 18.34 17.68
CA ARG A 638 -10.29 18.52 17.87
C ARG A 638 -11.03 18.25 16.57
N VAL A 639 -12.05 17.41 16.63
CA VAL A 639 -12.85 16.97 15.49
C VAL A 639 -14.34 17.02 15.80
N VAL A 640 -15.17 16.98 14.75
CA VAL A 640 -16.61 16.77 14.83
C VAL A 640 -16.91 15.34 14.39
N LEU A 641 -17.72 14.62 15.17
CA LEU A 641 -18.16 13.25 14.93
C LEU A 641 -19.64 13.26 14.57
N LYS A 642 -19.97 13.01 13.29
CA LYS A 642 -21.35 12.81 12.84
C LYS A 642 -21.68 11.33 12.87
N ILE A 643 -22.56 10.93 13.77
CA ILE A 643 -22.92 9.53 14.01
C ILE A 643 -24.27 9.24 13.37
N LEU A 644 -24.34 8.30 12.44
CA LEU A 644 -25.59 7.85 11.82
C LEU A 644 -26.52 7.20 12.86
N ASP A 645 -27.79 7.61 12.87
CA ASP A 645 -28.79 7.03 13.76
C ASP A 645 -29.00 5.54 13.48
N GLN A 646 -29.05 4.74 14.56
CA GLN A 646 -29.15 3.28 14.47
C GLN A 646 -30.46 2.79 13.87
N SER A 647 -31.51 3.62 13.88
CA SER A 647 -32.80 3.35 13.22
C SER A 647 -32.74 3.37 11.70
N HIS A 648 -31.65 3.90 11.11
CA HIS A 648 -31.48 4.12 9.67
C HIS A 648 -30.21 3.43 9.13
N LYS A 649 -30.02 2.15 9.44
CA LYS A 649 -28.85 1.37 8.95
C LYS A 649 -28.91 1.09 7.43
N ASP A 650 -30.09 1.08 6.86
CA ASP A 650 -30.38 0.86 5.45
C ASP A 650 -29.74 1.93 4.53
N ILE A 651 -29.48 3.12 5.07
CA ILE A 651 -28.90 4.25 4.32
C ILE A 651 -27.40 4.46 4.60
N ALA A 652 -26.75 3.53 5.32
CA ALA A 652 -25.34 3.65 5.68
C ALA A 652 -24.42 3.81 4.46
N LEU A 653 -24.78 3.19 3.33
CA LEU A 653 -24.02 3.33 2.08
C LEU A 653 -24.01 4.77 1.58
N ALA A 654 -25.17 5.44 1.54
CA ALA A 654 -25.27 6.83 1.11
C ALA A 654 -24.52 7.79 2.05
N PHE A 655 -24.51 7.50 3.35
CA PHE A 655 -23.70 8.23 4.33
C PHE A 655 -22.19 8.12 4.05
N PHE A 656 -21.71 6.91 3.69
CA PHE A 656 -20.30 6.70 3.33
C PHE A 656 -19.93 7.27 1.96
N GLU A 657 -20.86 7.25 0.99
CA GLU A 657 -20.67 7.89 -0.32
C GLU A 657 -20.44 9.40 -0.16
N THR A 658 -21.22 10.08 0.69
CA THR A 658 -20.98 11.50 1.02
C THR A 658 -19.61 11.71 1.66
N ALA A 659 -19.22 10.88 2.63
CA ALA A 659 -17.91 11.01 3.28
C ALA A 659 -16.76 10.82 2.26
N SER A 660 -16.91 9.87 1.34
CA SER A 660 -15.96 9.63 0.25
C SER A 660 -15.88 10.83 -0.68
N LEU A 661 -17.01 11.40 -1.09
CA LEU A 661 -17.07 12.60 -1.94
C LEU A 661 -16.32 13.78 -1.30
N MET A 662 -16.62 14.05 -0.03
CA MET A 662 -16.04 15.17 0.70
C MET A 662 -14.55 14.98 1.03
N SER A 663 -14.07 13.73 1.09
CA SER A 663 -12.63 13.44 1.27
C SER A 663 -11.78 13.70 0.02
N GLN A 664 -12.40 13.80 -1.17
CA GLN A 664 -11.72 13.99 -2.46
C GLN A 664 -11.62 15.45 -2.90
N VAL A 665 -12.29 16.37 -2.19
CA VAL A 665 -12.33 17.80 -2.49
C VAL A 665 -11.47 18.59 -1.52
N SER A 666 -10.83 19.65 -2.01
CA SER A 666 -9.95 20.50 -1.19
C SER A 666 -10.08 21.96 -1.63
N HIS A 667 -10.71 22.77 -0.79
CA HIS A 667 -10.91 24.21 -1.00
C HIS A 667 -10.94 24.92 0.37
N SER A 668 -10.45 26.16 0.45
CA SER A 668 -10.32 26.93 1.71
C SER A 668 -11.65 27.11 2.45
N HIS A 669 -12.75 27.19 1.71
CA HIS A 669 -14.11 27.35 2.21
C HIS A 669 -14.95 26.06 2.20
N LEU A 670 -14.31 24.87 2.16
CA LEU A 670 -14.97 23.58 2.40
C LEU A 670 -14.43 22.96 3.70
N VAL A 671 -15.30 22.32 4.48
CA VAL A 671 -14.92 21.62 5.70
C VAL A 671 -14.15 20.35 5.32
N PHE A 672 -13.00 20.14 5.96
CA PHE A 672 -12.18 18.95 5.75
C PHE A 672 -12.77 17.71 6.44
N VAL A 673 -12.88 16.60 5.71
CA VAL A 673 -13.28 15.29 6.25
C VAL A 673 -12.03 14.44 6.48
N HIS A 674 -11.74 14.15 7.75
CA HIS A 674 -10.62 13.30 8.14
C HIS A 674 -10.81 11.83 7.73
N GLY A 675 -12.06 11.37 7.69
CA GLY A 675 -12.42 10.02 7.27
C GLY A 675 -13.66 9.49 7.97
N VAL A 676 -13.80 8.17 7.99
CA VAL A 676 -14.93 7.46 8.62
C VAL A 676 -14.43 6.45 9.65
N SER A 677 -15.23 6.25 10.71
CA SER A 677 -14.94 5.35 11.82
C SER A 677 -16.20 4.53 12.15
N VAL A 678 -16.01 3.28 12.57
CA VAL A 678 -17.11 2.40 12.96
C VAL A 678 -16.88 1.93 14.39
N LYS A 679 -17.74 2.35 15.32
CA LYS A 679 -17.65 2.03 16.74
C LYS A 679 -18.86 1.19 17.16
N GLY A 680 -18.67 -0.12 17.29
CA GLY A 680 -19.79 -1.03 17.56
C GLY A 680 -20.76 -1.08 16.38
N SER A 681 -21.98 -0.56 16.56
CA SER A 681 -23.00 -0.44 15.51
C SER A 681 -23.20 0.99 14.98
N GLU A 682 -22.34 1.92 15.40
CA GLU A 682 -22.39 3.33 15.04
C GLU A 682 -21.47 3.61 13.85
N ASN A 683 -22.01 4.18 12.77
CA ASN A 683 -21.24 4.68 11.63
C ASN A 683 -20.94 6.16 11.86
N ILE A 684 -19.66 6.53 11.86
CA ILE A 684 -19.19 7.85 12.28
C ILE A 684 -18.40 8.48 11.13
N MET A 685 -18.77 9.70 10.74
CA MET A 685 -17.96 10.56 9.88
C MET A 685 -17.19 11.55 10.76
N VAL A 686 -15.89 11.73 10.49
CA VAL A 686 -14.98 12.56 11.28
C VAL A 686 -14.58 13.79 10.46
N GLU A 687 -14.99 14.96 10.91
CA GLU A 687 -14.73 16.26 10.26
C GLU A 687 -13.83 17.16 11.10
N GLU A 688 -13.20 18.16 10.48
CA GLU A 688 -12.51 19.21 11.24
C GLU A 688 -13.48 19.98 12.14
N PHE A 689 -13.00 20.43 13.30
CA PHE A 689 -13.78 21.26 14.19
C PHE A 689 -13.72 22.73 13.78
N VAL A 690 -14.88 23.38 13.63
CA VAL A 690 -15.01 24.81 13.28
C VAL A 690 -15.60 25.61 14.45
N GLU A 691 -14.87 26.62 14.92
CA GLU A 691 -15.02 27.23 16.25
C GLU A 691 -16.40 27.81 16.56
N PHE A 692 -17.01 28.57 15.64
CA PHE A 692 -18.27 29.28 15.92
C PHE A 692 -19.52 28.54 15.45
N GLY A 693 -19.36 27.36 14.84
CA GLY A 693 -20.47 26.51 14.43
C GLY A 693 -21.34 27.10 13.30
N PRO A 694 -22.62 26.67 13.19
CA PRO A 694 -23.53 27.05 12.11
C PRO A 694 -23.82 28.54 11.97
N LEU A 695 -23.83 29.02 10.73
CA LEU A 695 -24.00 30.43 10.36
C LEU A 695 -25.40 30.96 10.71
N ASP A 696 -26.44 30.16 10.57
CA ASP A 696 -27.81 30.55 10.93
C ASP A 696 -27.94 30.90 12.42
N VAL A 697 -27.35 30.07 13.29
CA VAL A 697 -27.27 30.31 14.74
C VAL A 697 -26.41 31.54 15.03
N PHE A 698 -25.28 31.68 14.34
CA PHE A 698 -24.38 32.83 14.50
C PHE A 698 -25.07 34.15 14.14
N LEU A 699 -25.75 34.21 13.00
CA LEU A 699 -26.45 35.40 12.53
C LEU A 699 -27.59 35.81 13.47
N ARG A 700 -28.38 34.86 13.99
CA ARG A 700 -29.44 35.16 14.97
C ARG A 700 -28.87 35.71 16.28
N ARG A 701 -27.73 35.19 16.72
CA ARG A 701 -27.04 35.64 17.96
C ARG A 701 -26.40 37.02 17.79
N GLU A 702 -25.72 37.26 16.68
CA GLU A 702 -24.90 38.46 16.44
C GLU A 702 -25.61 39.50 15.54
N ARG A 703 -26.93 39.40 15.37
CA ARG A 703 -27.73 40.20 14.41
C ARG A 703 -27.51 41.72 14.47
N ALA A 704 -27.12 42.24 15.63
CA ALA A 704 -26.88 43.67 15.84
C ALA A 704 -25.50 44.15 15.32
N LEU A 705 -24.54 43.22 15.17
CA LEU A 705 -23.15 43.52 14.81
C LEU A 705 -22.84 43.17 13.35
N VAL A 706 -23.63 42.30 12.72
CA VAL A 706 -23.39 41.83 11.35
C VAL A 706 -23.79 42.90 10.32
N THR A 707 -22.80 43.46 9.63
CA THR A 707 -23.00 44.49 8.60
C THR A 707 -23.38 43.90 7.24
N PRO A 708 -23.94 44.69 6.30
CA PRO A 708 -24.13 44.26 4.91
C PRO A 708 -22.82 43.81 4.24
N GLN A 709 -21.71 44.49 4.50
CA GLN A 709 -20.38 44.13 3.99
C GLN A 709 -19.92 42.75 4.47
N TRP A 710 -20.18 42.44 5.74
CA TRP A 710 -19.90 41.14 6.32
C TRP A 710 -20.66 40.03 5.58
N LYS A 711 -21.97 40.22 5.38
CA LYS A 711 -22.86 39.29 4.66
C LYS A 711 -22.38 39.08 3.22
N PHE A 712 -21.95 40.15 2.57
CA PHE A 712 -21.44 40.11 1.21
C PHE A 712 -20.14 39.28 1.10
N THR A 713 -19.25 39.45 2.07
CA THR A 713 -18.00 38.68 2.14
C THR A 713 -18.29 37.19 2.29
N VAL A 714 -19.22 36.81 3.16
CA VAL A 714 -19.67 35.43 3.33
C VAL A 714 -20.30 34.88 2.04
N ALA A 715 -21.13 35.65 1.35
CA ALA A 715 -21.73 35.25 0.08
C ALA A 715 -20.68 34.95 -0.99
N LYS A 716 -19.61 35.76 -1.08
CA LYS A 716 -18.48 35.54 -2.01
C LYS A 716 -17.71 34.27 -1.66
N GLN A 717 -17.42 34.03 -0.38
CA GLN A 717 -16.73 32.83 0.07
C GLN A 717 -17.51 31.56 -0.25
N LEU A 718 -18.83 31.58 -0.02
CA LEU A 718 -19.73 30.48 -0.37
C LEU A 718 -19.78 30.26 -1.89
N ALA A 719 -19.96 31.32 -2.68
CA ALA A 719 -19.97 31.22 -4.14
C ALA A 719 -18.63 30.68 -4.69
N SER A 720 -17.50 31.00 -4.05
CA SER A 720 -16.19 30.44 -4.41
C SER A 720 -16.13 28.92 -4.20
N ALA A 721 -16.64 28.44 -3.05
CA ALA A 721 -16.68 27.00 -2.77
C ALA A 721 -17.57 26.25 -3.76
N LEU A 722 -18.73 26.80 -4.11
CA LEU A 722 -19.66 26.20 -5.06
C LEU A 722 -19.16 26.26 -6.50
N SER A 723 -18.45 27.33 -6.89
CA SER A 723 -17.75 27.42 -8.19
C SER A 723 -16.68 26.32 -8.35
N TYR A 724 -15.96 26.02 -7.27
CA TYR A 724 -15.02 24.91 -7.25
C TYR A 724 -15.73 23.56 -7.44
N LEU A 725 -16.85 23.31 -6.76
CA LEU A 725 -17.64 22.08 -6.91
C LEU A 725 -18.24 21.94 -8.32
N GLU A 726 -18.77 23.02 -8.89
CA GLU A 726 -19.28 23.08 -10.26
C GLU A 726 -18.20 22.72 -11.28
N THR A 727 -16.98 23.23 -11.11
CA THR A 727 -15.82 22.91 -11.97
C THR A 727 -15.44 21.42 -11.89
N LYS A 728 -15.69 20.77 -10.75
CA LYS A 728 -15.46 19.34 -10.53
C LYS A 728 -16.65 18.46 -10.94
N GLN A 729 -17.73 19.04 -11.46
CA GLN A 729 -18.99 18.36 -11.76
C GLN A 729 -19.58 17.63 -10.55
N LEU A 730 -19.41 18.21 -9.36
CA LEU A 730 -19.94 17.70 -8.11
C LEU A 730 -21.10 18.58 -7.65
N VAL A 731 -22.16 17.95 -7.13
CA VAL A 731 -23.33 18.62 -6.58
C VAL A 731 -23.32 18.44 -5.06
N HIS A 732 -23.43 19.53 -4.32
CA HIS A 732 -23.51 19.51 -2.87
C HIS A 732 -24.89 19.03 -2.41
N GLY A 733 -25.98 19.61 -2.94
CA GLY A 733 -27.36 19.16 -2.73
C GLY A 733 -27.98 19.51 -1.36
N ASN A 734 -27.26 20.21 -0.49
CA ASN A 734 -27.80 20.66 0.80
C ASN A 734 -27.16 21.97 1.26
N VAL A 735 -27.18 23.00 0.41
CA VAL A 735 -26.62 24.33 0.73
C VAL A 735 -27.66 25.13 1.52
N CYS A 736 -27.37 25.42 2.78
CA CYS A 736 -28.17 26.25 3.69
C CYS A 736 -27.28 26.82 4.79
N ALA A 737 -27.69 27.90 5.48
CA ALA A 737 -26.84 28.51 6.50
C ALA A 737 -26.56 27.58 7.70
N LYS A 738 -27.42 26.57 7.95
CA LYS A 738 -27.15 25.51 8.94
C LYS A 738 -25.91 24.67 8.60
N ASN A 739 -25.62 24.47 7.31
CA ASN A 739 -24.46 23.71 6.85
C ASN A 739 -23.25 24.59 6.53
N ILE A 740 -23.34 25.91 6.75
CA ILE A 740 -22.22 26.83 6.62
C ILE A 740 -21.69 27.09 8.02
N LEU A 741 -20.41 26.80 8.26
CA LEU A 741 -19.77 26.95 9.55
C LEU A 741 -18.89 28.19 9.58
N VAL A 742 -18.96 28.97 10.67
CA VAL A 742 -18.19 30.20 10.85
C VAL A 742 -16.86 29.85 11.55
N ALA A 743 -15.76 30.00 10.83
CA ALA A 743 -14.41 29.79 11.38
C ALA A 743 -13.86 31.06 12.03
N ARG A 744 -14.13 32.23 11.43
CA ARG A 744 -13.72 33.55 11.96
C ARG A 744 -14.92 34.48 12.02
N ARG A 745 -15.12 35.13 13.18
CA ARG A 745 -16.22 36.08 13.40
C ARG A 745 -16.15 37.24 12.42
N GLY A 746 -14.99 37.89 12.28
CA GLY A 746 -14.84 39.02 11.35
C GLY A 746 -15.69 40.23 11.73
N LEU A 747 -15.99 40.39 13.02
CA LEU A 747 -16.78 41.51 13.55
C LEU A 747 -15.88 42.58 14.19
N GLU A 748 -14.62 42.23 14.44
CA GLU A 748 -13.59 43.10 14.98
C GLU A 748 -13.04 44.04 13.89
N GLU A 749 -12.67 45.26 14.26
CA GLU A 749 -12.16 46.28 13.34
C GLU A 749 -10.92 45.78 12.57
N GLY A 750 -10.92 45.90 11.24
CA GLY A 750 -9.84 45.40 10.37
C GLY A 750 -9.86 43.89 10.09
N THR A 751 -10.88 43.16 10.56
CA THR A 751 -11.04 41.72 10.30
C THR A 751 -12.21 41.44 9.36
N PHE A 752 -12.15 40.31 8.64
CA PHE A 752 -13.21 39.87 7.72
C PHE A 752 -13.73 38.50 8.14
N PRO A 753 -15.00 38.15 7.89
CA PRO A 753 -15.50 36.82 8.22
C PRO A 753 -14.79 35.73 7.43
N PHE A 754 -14.78 34.53 7.97
CA PHE A 754 -14.34 33.33 7.25
C PHE A 754 -15.30 32.19 7.52
N VAL A 755 -15.89 31.64 6.45
CA VAL A 755 -16.83 30.51 6.53
C VAL A 755 -16.35 29.30 5.75
N LYS A 756 -16.84 28.12 6.14
CA LYS A 756 -16.63 26.84 5.47
C LYS A 756 -17.94 26.10 5.29
N LEU A 757 -18.23 25.60 4.09
CA LEU A 757 -19.39 24.75 3.82
C LEU A 757 -19.09 23.31 4.29
N SER A 758 -19.91 22.79 5.20
CA SER A 758 -19.85 21.43 5.77
C SER A 758 -20.37 20.39 4.79
N ASP A 759 -20.29 19.10 5.14
CA ASP A 759 -20.83 18.02 4.31
C ASP A 759 -22.36 18.16 4.11
N PRO A 760 -22.91 17.62 3.01
CA PRO A 760 -24.35 17.68 2.77
C PRO A 760 -25.16 16.68 3.61
N GLY A 761 -24.51 15.75 4.32
CA GLY A 761 -25.13 14.66 5.06
C GLY A 761 -25.60 13.53 4.14
N ILE A 762 -26.79 13.00 4.42
CA ILE A 762 -27.40 11.96 3.57
C ILE A 762 -27.80 12.54 2.22
N ALA A 763 -27.40 11.85 1.15
CA ALA A 763 -27.72 12.22 -0.23
C ALA A 763 -29.24 12.39 -0.45
N LEU A 764 -29.60 13.44 -1.20
CA LEU A 764 -30.99 13.86 -1.45
C LEU A 764 -31.87 12.74 -2.04
N ASN A 765 -31.32 11.88 -2.88
CA ASN A 765 -32.02 10.77 -3.54
C ASN A 765 -32.48 9.67 -2.58
N VAL A 766 -31.90 9.58 -1.38
CA VAL A 766 -32.23 8.56 -0.37
C VAL A 766 -33.26 9.07 0.65
N LEU A 767 -33.53 10.38 0.66
CA LEU A 767 -34.50 10.99 1.56
C LEU A 767 -35.94 10.67 1.15
N SER A 768 -36.79 10.51 2.15
CA SER A 768 -38.24 10.43 1.93
C SER A 768 -38.76 11.71 1.26
N ARG A 769 -39.92 11.63 0.63
CA ARG A 769 -40.53 12.80 0.00
C ARG A 769 -40.86 13.88 1.05
N GLU A 770 -41.31 13.46 2.23
CA GLU A 770 -41.65 14.32 3.36
C GLU A 770 -40.43 15.10 3.85
N GLU A 771 -39.27 14.43 4.02
CA GLU A 771 -38.00 15.09 4.39
C GLU A 771 -37.52 16.07 3.32
N ARG A 772 -37.78 15.78 2.04
CA ARG A 772 -37.47 16.71 0.94
C ARG A 772 -38.36 17.94 0.97
N VAL A 773 -39.66 17.77 1.22
CA VAL A 773 -40.60 18.89 1.40
C VAL A 773 -40.24 19.73 2.63
N GLU A 774 -39.75 19.12 3.70
CA GLU A 774 -39.30 19.84 4.90
C GLU A 774 -38.16 20.82 4.60
N ARG A 775 -37.28 20.48 3.64
CA ARG A 775 -36.17 21.33 3.18
C ARG A 775 -36.59 22.48 2.26
N ILE A 776 -37.87 22.67 1.96
CA ILE A 776 -38.35 23.86 1.27
C ILE A 776 -38.16 25.08 2.21
N PRO A 777 -37.52 26.17 1.74
CA PRO A 777 -37.29 26.52 0.33
C PRO A 777 -35.86 26.33 -0.20
N TRP A 778 -34.93 25.70 0.54
CA TRP A 778 -33.54 25.49 0.10
C TRP A 778 -33.42 24.42 -0.98
N ILE A 779 -34.23 23.37 -0.92
CA ILE A 779 -34.25 22.33 -1.94
C ILE A 779 -34.78 22.90 -3.27
N ALA A 780 -34.14 22.58 -4.39
CA ALA A 780 -34.64 23.03 -5.68
C ALA A 780 -35.98 22.35 -6.03
N PRO A 781 -36.95 23.05 -6.68
CA PRO A 781 -38.28 22.51 -6.97
C PRO A 781 -38.26 21.17 -7.72
N GLU A 782 -37.33 21.02 -8.67
CA GLU A 782 -37.13 19.81 -9.47
C GLU A 782 -36.59 18.61 -8.67
N CYS A 783 -36.04 18.83 -7.47
CA CYS A 783 -35.50 17.79 -6.60
C CYS A 783 -36.56 17.19 -5.64
N VAL A 784 -37.75 17.79 -5.56
CA VAL A 784 -38.84 17.32 -4.67
C VAL A 784 -39.53 16.05 -5.22
N PRO A 785 -39.81 15.90 -6.53
CA PRO A 785 -40.32 14.65 -7.11
C PRO A 785 -39.31 13.49 -7.03
N SER A 786 -39.77 12.25 -6.88
CA SER A 786 -38.88 11.07 -6.79
C SER A 786 -38.19 10.76 -8.14
N GLY A 787 -36.90 10.42 -8.10
CA GLY A 787 -36.16 9.88 -9.26
C GLY A 787 -35.60 10.90 -10.26
N ALA A 788 -35.69 12.20 -9.98
CA ALA A 788 -35.11 13.23 -10.84
C ALA A 788 -33.56 13.28 -10.68
N PRO A 789 -32.80 13.38 -11.78
CA PRO A 789 -31.36 13.59 -11.71
C PRO A 789 -31.08 14.96 -11.08
N ILE A 790 -30.22 14.97 -10.07
CA ILE A 790 -29.80 16.19 -9.39
C ILE A 790 -28.56 16.69 -10.12
N ASP A 791 -28.68 17.87 -10.74
CA ASP A 791 -27.58 18.54 -11.45
C ASP A 791 -27.05 19.73 -10.64
N SER A 792 -26.02 20.40 -11.16
CA SER A 792 -25.42 21.58 -10.51
C SER A 792 -26.37 22.77 -10.40
N ALA A 793 -27.48 22.79 -11.14
CA ALA A 793 -28.46 23.86 -11.06
C ALA A 793 -29.26 23.81 -9.75
N ALA A 794 -29.33 22.66 -9.09
CA ALA A 794 -29.93 22.53 -7.76
C ALA A 794 -29.19 23.40 -6.72
N ASP A 795 -27.85 23.40 -6.74
CA ASP A 795 -27.05 24.20 -5.80
C ASP A 795 -27.16 25.70 -6.07
N GLN A 796 -27.40 26.11 -7.31
CA GLN A 796 -27.62 27.51 -7.68
C GLN A 796 -28.92 28.04 -7.05
N TRP A 797 -29.98 27.23 -7.04
CA TRP A 797 -31.22 27.55 -6.32
C TRP A 797 -30.97 27.63 -4.81
N SER A 798 -30.32 26.60 -4.24
CA SER A 798 -30.03 26.55 -2.81
C SER A 798 -29.17 27.72 -2.35
N PHE A 799 -28.22 28.19 -3.18
CA PHE A 799 -27.43 29.39 -2.95
C PHE A 799 -28.31 30.64 -2.87
N GLY A 800 -29.26 30.82 -3.79
CA GLY A 800 -30.21 31.94 -3.77
C GLY A 800 -31.06 31.97 -2.50
N ALA A 801 -31.58 30.81 -2.09
CA ALA A 801 -32.36 30.67 -0.85
C ALA A 801 -31.51 30.95 0.40
N THR A 802 -30.26 30.47 0.41
CA THR A 802 -29.29 30.72 1.48
C THR A 802 -28.88 32.19 1.54
N LEU A 803 -28.78 32.88 0.41
CA LEU A 803 -28.46 34.30 0.39
C LEU A 803 -29.59 35.13 1.03
N LEU A 804 -30.86 34.78 0.77
CA LEU A 804 -32.00 35.36 1.49
C LEU A 804 -31.94 35.09 3.00
N GLU A 805 -31.57 33.88 3.39
CA GLU A 805 -31.38 33.50 4.79
C GLU A 805 -30.32 34.39 5.47
N ILE A 806 -29.19 34.62 4.81
CA ILE A 806 -28.11 35.49 5.28
C ILE A 806 -28.59 36.95 5.37
N CYS A 807 -29.30 37.44 4.35
CA CYS A 807 -29.87 38.78 4.34
C CYS A 807 -30.80 39.00 5.53
N ASN A 808 -31.61 38.00 5.88
CA ASN A 808 -32.57 38.02 6.98
C ASN A 808 -31.99 37.55 8.32
N ASN A 809 -30.67 37.58 8.50
CA ASN A 809 -29.99 37.25 9.78
C ASN A 809 -30.28 35.83 10.29
N GLY A 810 -30.39 34.86 9.39
CA GLY A 810 -30.63 33.46 9.75
C GLY A 810 -32.11 33.09 9.90
N ASP A 811 -33.04 34.02 9.66
CA ASP A 811 -34.47 33.76 9.67
C ASP A 811 -35.01 33.67 8.22
N LEU A 812 -35.58 32.52 7.85
CA LEU A 812 -36.17 32.35 6.51
C LEU A 812 -37.70 32.38 6.58
N PRO A 813 -38.41 33.12 5.68
CA PRO A 813 -39.85 33.40 5.77
C PRO A 813 -40.83 32.20 5.75
N MET A 814 -40.34 30.96 5.63
CA MET A 814 -41.15 29.73 5.50
C MET A 814 -40.83 28.68 6.59
N SER A 815 -40.04 29.05 7.60
CA SER A 815 -39.53 28.12 8.61
C SER A 815 -40.62 27.57 9.55
N GLY A 816 -41.73 28.30 9.72
CA GLY A 816 -42.88 27.89 10.54
C GLY A 816 -44.07 27.32 9.74
N SER A 817 -43.97 27.22 8.42
CA SER A 817 -45.06 26.73 7.56
C SER A 817 -45.19 25.21 7.61
N THR A 818 -46.42 24.72 7.52
CA THR A 818 -46.74 23.29 7.42
C THR A 818 -46.21 22.67 6.11
N LEU A 819 -46.01 21.35 6.08
CA LEU A 819 -45.55 20.66 4.86
C LEU A 819 -46.47 20.93 3.66
N THR A 820 -47.78 20.96 3.87
CA THR A 820 -48.78 21.26 2.83
C THR A 820 -48.67 22.69 2.29
N GLU A 821 -48.38 23.67 3.15
CA GLU A 821 -48.14 25.05 2.71
C GLU A 821 -46.85 25.17 1.90
N LYS A 822 -45.80 24.45 2.29
CA LYS A 822 -44.52 24.38 1.55
C LYS A 822 -44.69 23.74 0.18
N GLU A 823 -45.47 22.67 0.07
CA GLU A 823 -45.81 22.05 -1.23
C GLU A 823 -46.60 23.01 -2.11
N ARG A 824 -47.64 23.61 -1.54
CA ARG A 824 -48.49 24.58 -2.25
C ARG A 824 -47.67 25.74 -2.79
N PHE A 825 -46.68 26.23 -2.05
CA PHE A 825 -45.78 27.30 -2.47
C PHE A 825 -45.04 26.97 -3.78
N TYR A 826 -44.55 25.73 -3.94
CA TYR A 826 -43.92 25.28 -5.19
C TYR A 826 -44.93 24.96 -6.29
N GLU A 827 -46.09 24.38 -5.95
CA GLU A 827 -47.17 24.12 -6.92
C GLU A 827 -47.69 25.42 -7.56
N THR A 828 -47.83 26.49 -6.77
CA THR A 828 -48.26 27.81 -7.25
C THR A 828 -47.13 28.65 -7.83
N ARG A 829 -45.90 28.11 -7.90
CA ARG A 829 -44.67 28.80 -8.32
C ARG A 829 -44.51 30.18 -7.67
N SER A 830 -44.78 30.26 -6.37
CA SER A 830 -44.71 31.49 -5.60
C SER A 830 -43.26 31.95 -5.41
N ARG A 831 -43.07 33.25 -5.18
CA ARG A 831 -41.75 33.87 -4.94
C ARG A 831 -41.53 34.13 -3.45
N LEU A 832 -40.28 33.98 -3.00
CA LEU A 832 -39.88 34.36 -1.64
C LEU A 832 -39.85 35.89 -1.52
N THR A 833 -39.98 36.39 -0.29
CA THR A 833 -39.91 37.83 0.01
C THR A 833 -38.56 38.39 -0.41
N GLU A 834 -38.58 39.40 -1.27
CA GLU A 834 -37.37 40.04 -1.79
C GLU A 834 -36.74 40.99 -0.74
N PRO A 835 -35.40 41.13 -0.71
CA PRO A 835 -34.72 42.07 0.18
C PRO A 835 -34.98 43.53 -0.26
N SER A 836 -34.73 44.48 0.63
CA SER A 836 -34.95 45.92 0.37
C SER A 836 -34.08 46.53 -0.73
N SER A 837 -32.96 45.89 -1.10
CA SER A 837 -32.09 46.34 -2.19
C SER A 837 -32.53 45.75 -3.53
N GLN A 838 -32.89 46.61 -4.48
CA GLN A 838 -33.40 46.22 -5.80
C GLN A 838 -32.38 45.40 -6.62
N GLU A 839 -31.10 45.77 -6.55
CA GLU A 839 -30.02 45.08 -7.28
C GLU A 839 -29.79 43.67 -6.72
N LEU A 840 -29.77 43.55 -5.39
CA LEU A 840 -29.64 42.27 -4.71
C LEU A 840 -30.87 41.39 -4.89
N ALA A 841 -32.07 41.98 -4.88
CA ALA A 841 -33.32 41.29 -5.17
C ALA A 841 -33.31 40.71 -6.59
N SER A 842 -32.89 41.49 -7.59
CA SER A 842 -32.76 41.01 -8.97
C SER A 842 -31.77 39.85 -9.08
N PHE A 843 -30.61 39.96 -8.43
CA PHE A 843 -29.60 38.90 -8.40
C PHE A 843 -30.10 37.60 -7.77
N ILE A 844 -30.75 37.69 -6.61
CA ILE A 844 -31.35 36.54 -5.93
C ILE A 844 -32.46 35.93 -6.80
N SER A 845 -33.26 36.76 -7.46
CA SER A 845 -34.33 36.32 -8.37
C SER A 845 -33.79 35.46 -9.51
N MET A 846 -32.62 35.80 -10.08
CA MET A 846 -31.97 34.98 -11.12
C MET A 846 -31.64 33.57 -10.59
N CYS A 847 -31.11 33.47 -9.37
CA CYS A 847 -30.77 32.18 -8.75
C CYS A 847 -32.03 31.36 -8.39
N LEU A 848 -33.11 32.02 -7.96
CA LEU A 848 -34.40 31.42 -7.59
C LEU A 848 -35.37 31.28 -8.76
N THR A 849 -34.85 31.11 -9.97
CA THR A 849 -35.66 30.84 -11.16
C THR A 849 -36.13 29.38 -11.15
N TYR A 850 -37.43 29.14 -11.31
CA TYR A 850 -37.98 27.78 -11.27
C TYR A 850 -37.48 26.89 -12.42
N GLU A 851 -37.09 27.47 -13.55
CA GLU A 851 -36.48 26.75 -14.66
C GLU A 851 -34.98 26.57 -14.41
N PRO A 852 -34.46 25.33 -14.24
CA PRO A 852 -33.06 25.11 -13.86
C PRO A 852 -32.04 25.64 -14.87
N ARG A 853 -32.37 25.57 -16.16
CA ARG A 853 -31.47 25.99 -17.26
C ARG A 853 -31.25 27.50 -17.35
N GLU A 854 -32.13 28.28 -16.73
CA GLU A 854 -32.05 29.75 -16.72
C GLU A 854 -31.23 30.29 -15.55
N ARG A 855 -30.84 29.42 -14.60
CA ARG A 855 -30.05 29.82 -13.43
C ARG A 855 -28.58 30.08 -13.83
N PRO A 856 -27.93 31.10 -13.23
CA PRO A 856 -26.57 31.46 -13.59
C PRO A 856 -25.54 30.46 -13.03
N SER A 857 -24.52 30.13 -13.83
CA SER A 857 -23.34 29.39 -13.35
C SER A 857 -22.67 30.10 -12.19
N PHE A 858 -21.95 29.37 -11.32
CA PHE A 858 -21.27 29.99 -10.18
C PHE A 858 -20.15 30.95 -10.60
N ARG A 859 -19.56 30.74 -11.78
CA ARG A 859 -18.64 31.72 -12.38
C ARG A 859 -19.33 33.06 -12.69
N THR A 860 -20.57 33.01 -13.18
CA THR A 860 -21.41 34.20 -13.38
C THR A 860 -21.80 34.82 -12.03
N VAL A 861 -22.26 34.01 -11.08
CA VAL A 861 -22.61 34.44 -9.70
C VAL A 861 -21.47 35.23 -9.05
N LEU A 862 -20.22 34.72 -9.11
CA LEU A 862 -19.04 35.40 -8.57
C LEU A 862 -18.74 36.74 -9.25
N ARG A 863 -18.92 36.80 -10.58
CA ARG A 863 -18.74 38.03 -11.36
C ARG A 863 -19.77 39.08 -10.93
N GLU A 864 -21.05 38.74 -10.94
CA GLU A 864 -22.13 39.65 -10.56
C GLU A 864 -21.98 40.13 -9.11
N LEU A 865 -21.61 39.25 -8.17
CA LEU A 865 -21.29 39.65 -6.80
C LEU A 865 -20.11 40.65 -6.77
N THR A 866 -19.06 40.41 -7.54
CA THR A 866 -17.92 41.35 -7.58
C THR A 866 -18.34 42.70 -8.15
N GLU A 867 -19.20 42.72 -9.16
CA GLU A 867 -19.75 43.96 -9.73
C GLU A 867 -20.67 44.71 -8.75
N LEU A 868 -21.53 43.99 -8.00
CA LEU A 868 -22.38 44.57 -6.97
C LEU A 868 -21.56 45.20 -5.82
N GLN A 869 -20.40 44.63 -5.49
CA GLN A 869 -19.46 45.19 -4.52
C GLN A 869 -18.83 46.49 -5.02
N ILE A 870 -18.46 46.54 -6.30
CA ILE A 870 -17.83 47.74 -6.91
C ILE A 870 -18.84 48.90 -7.02
N LYS A 871 -20.11 48.60 -7.31
CA LYS A 871 -21.16 49.62 -7.48
C LYS A 871 -21.67 50.22 -6.16
N ASN A 872 -21.40 49.58 -5.02
CA ASN A 872 -21.87 50.01 -3.70
C ASN A 872 -20.69 50.42 -2.78
N PRO A 873 -20.38 51.73 -2.65
CA PRO A 873 -19.23 52.21 -1.88
C PRO A 873 -19.29 51.87 -0.38
N ASP A 874 -20.48 51.72 0.20
CA ASP A 874 -20.68 51.29 1.60
C ASP A 874 -20.29 49.81 1.87
N ILE A 875 -19.94 49.06 0.81
CA ILE A 875 -19.52 47.64 0.84
C ILE A 875 -18.01 47.50 0.51
N SER A 876 -17.35 48.60 0.13
CA SER A 876 -15.90 48.62 -0.17
C SER A 876 -15.07 48.54 1.12
N PRO A 877 -13.96 47.76 1.16
CA PRO A 877 -13.13 47.66 2.36
C PRO A 877 -12.61 49.03 2.80
N LEU A 878 -12.86 49.40 4.06
CA LEU A 878 -12.18 50.54 4.69
C LEU A 878 -10.67 50.22 4.75
N GLU A 879 -9.87 51.21 4.40
CA GLU A 879 -8.42 51.17 4.16
C GLU A 879 -7.63 50.21 5.07
N SER A 880 -6.82 49.34 4.45
CA SER A 880 -5.87 48.48 5.15
C SER A 880 -4.82 49.30 5.90
N LEU A 881 -4.57 48.94 7.16
CA LEU A 881 -3.49 49.45 8.04
C LEU A 881 -2.13 49.57 7.31
N PRO A 882 -1.26 50.51 7.73
CA PRO A 882 -0.07 50.88 6.99
C PRO A 882 1.02 49.79 7.02
N ASP A 883 1.48 49.44 5.82
CA ASP A 883 2.87 49.15 5.44
C ASP A 883 3.60 47.98 6.16
N ALA A 884 3.01 46.79 6.15
CA ALA A 884 3.82 45.58 6.09
C ALA A 884 4.03 45.23 4.61
N ASP A 885 5.29 45.27 4.12
CA ASP A 885 5.62 44.80 2.78
C ASP A 885 4.95 43.43 2.55
N PRO A 886 4.05 43.29 1.54
CA PRO A 886 3.30 42.06 1.31
C PRO A 886 4.21 40.83 1.05
N ASN A 887 5.51 41.06 0.81
CA ASN A 887 6.51 40.03 0.64
C ASN A 887 7.26 39.66 1.94
N VAL A 888 6.87 40.19 3.10
CA VAL A 888 7.48 39.89 4.40
C VAL A 888 6.59 38.97 5.23
N PHE A 889 7.10 37.78 5.51
CA PHE A 889 6.42 36.77 6.32
C PHE A 889 7.02 36.75 7.72
N LEU A 890 6.18 36.75 8.75
CA LEU A 890 6.65 36.67 10.14
C LEU A 890 6.68 35.21 10.62
N LYS A 891 7.85 34.76 11.10
CA LYS A 891 8.08 33.36 11.54
C LYS A 891 7.04 32.89 12.56
N ARG A 892 6.62 33.77 13.47
CA ARG A 892 5.60 33.48 14.51
C ARG A 892 4.25 33.04 13.95
N TYR A 893 3.94 33.34 12.70
CA TYR A 893 2.69 32.99 12.03
C TYR A 893 2.84 31.80 11.08
N LEU A 894 4.05 31.29 10.89
CA LEU A 894 4.32 30.11 10.08
C LEU A 894 4.21 28.85 10.96
N LYS A 895 3.17 28.05 10.73
CA LYS A 895 2.95 26.75 11.37
C LYS A 895 3.37 25.63 10.41
N LYS A 896 4.43 24.88 10.76
CA LYS A 896 4.94 23.77 9.94
C LYS A 896 3.90 22.66 9.86
N ILE A 897 3.67 22.13 8.66
CA ILE A 897 2.74 21.02 8.40
C ILE A 897 3.48 19.72 8.10
N ARG A 898 4.40 19.74 7.13
CA ARG A 898 5.22 18.58 6.72
C ARG A 898 6.38 18.98 5.82
N ASP A 899 7.36 18.11 5.65
CA ASP A 899 8.42 18.30 4.66
C ASP A 899 7.89 18.04 3.22
N LEU A 900 8.33 18.85 2.25
CA LEU A 900 7.96 18.71 0.83
C LEU A 900 9.10 18.09 0.00
N GLY A 901 10.35 18.33 0.38
CA GLY A 901 11.52 17.80 -0.31
C GLY A 901 12.80 18.51 0.08
N GLU A 902 13.88 18.19 -0.63
CA GLU A 902 15.20 18.76 -0.39
C GLU A 902 15.77 19.27 -1.71
N GLY A 903 16.08 20.57 -1.75
CA GLY A 903 16.73 21.24 -2.89
C GLY A 903 18.23 21.46 -2.63
N HIS A 904 18.92 22.10 -3.58
CA HIS A 904 20.38 22.22 -3.53
C HIS A 904 20.94 22.84 -2.22
N PHE A 905 20.33 23.93 -1.74
CA PHE A 905 20.78 24.63 -0.52
C PHE A 905 20.06 24.21 0.76
N GLY A 906 18.96 23.44 0.67
CA GLY A 906 18.18 23.17 1.88
C GLY A 906 16.82 22.51 1.70
N LYS A 907 16.17 22.25 2.84
CA LYS A 907 14.87 21.59 2.92
C LYS A 907 13.75 22.55 2.51
N VAL A 908 12.78 22.04 1.77
CA VAL A 908 11.53 22.71 1.42
C VAL A 908 10.42 22.08 2.27
N MET A 909 9.65 22.91 2.95
CA MET A 909 8.65 22.52 3.95
C MET A 909 7.31 23.18 3.63
N LEU A 910 6.21 22.47 3.88
CA LEU A 910 4.87 23.02 3.82
C LEU A 910 4.56 23.71 5.15
N TYR A 911 4.13 24.95 5.07
CA TYR A 911 3.64 25.72 6.21
C TYR A 911 2.23 26.23 5.92
N VAL A 912 1.49 26.46 6.99
CA VAL A 912 0.33 27.35 6.98
C VAL A 912 0.80 28.70 7.53
N TYR A 913 0.68 29.76 6.73
CA TYR A 913 0.88 31.13 7.17
C TYR A 913 -0.43 31.71 7.69
N ASP A 914 -0.56 31.80 9.01
CA ASP A 914 -1.80 32.16 9.70
C ASP A 914 -1.58 33.37 10.65
N PRO A 915 -1.49 34.61 10.12
CA PRO A 915 -1.28 35.81 10.92
C PRO A 915 -2.37 36.08 11.96
N ALA A 916 -3.59 35.64 11.67
CA ALA A 916 -4.75 35.81 12.54
C ALA A 916 -4.87 34.69 13.60
N ASN A 917 -4.07 33.62 13.46
CA ASN A 917 -4.03 32.47 14.38
C ASN A 917 -5.39 31.79 14.59
N ASP A 918 -6.25 31.80 13.58
CA ASP A 918 -7.62 31.27 13.65
C ASP A 918 -7.85 30.08 12.70
N GLY A 919 -6.77 29.50 12.17
CA GLY A 919 -6.84 28.28 11.37
C GLY A 919 -7.28 28.50 9.93
N THR A 920 -7.27 29.73 9.44
CA THR A 920 -7.65 30.09 8.05
C THR A 920 -6.45 30.49 7.17
N GLY A 921 -5.23 30.24 7.65
CA GLY A 921 -3.99 30.64 6.98
C GLY A 921 -3.74 29.99 5.62
N ASP A 922 -2.92 30.65 4.81
CA ASP A 922 -2.54 30.19 3.48
C ASP A 922 -1.46 29.11 3.53
N TYR A 923 -1.60 28.08 2.71
CA TYR A 923 -0.52 27.11 2.50
C TYR A 923 0.62 27.73 1.67
N VAL A 924 1.84 27.64 2.18
CA VAL A 924 3.05 28.17 1.55
C VAL A 924 4.18 27.14 1.60
N ALA A 925 5.04 27.15 0.59
CA ALA A 925 6.27 26.36 0.59
C ALA A 925 7.42 27.22 1.11
N VAL A 926 8.10 26.77 2.17
CA VAL A 926 9.19 27.48 2.84
C VAL A 926 10.49 26.71 2.62
N LYS A 927 11.48 27.35 2.00
CA LYS A 927 12.83 26.79 1.81
C LYS A 927 13.79 27.45 2.79
N ALA A 928 14.54 26.65 3.55
CA ALA A 928 15.48 27.12 4.55
C ALA A 928 16.88 26.50 4.35
N LEU A 929 17.92 27.29 4.59
CA LEU A 929 19.33 26.88 4.51
C LEU A 929 19.68 25.89 5.63
N LYS A 930 20.51 24.88 5.35
CA LYS A 930 21.01 23.94 6.37
C LYS A 930 21.99 24.64 7.33
N HIS A 931 21.93 24.32 8.63
CA HIS A 931 22.63 25.04 9.70
C HIS A 931 24.17 24.82 9.75
N GLU A 932 24.75 24.04 8.84
CA GLU A 932 26.15 23.58 8.89
C GLU A 932 27.02 24.08 7.70
N GLY A 933 26.99 25.37 7.38
CA GLY A 933 27.74 25.93 6.24
C GLY A 933 28.48 27.23 6.54
N GLY A 934 29.75 27.32 6.11
CA GLY A 934 30.55 28.55 6.17
C GLY A 934 30.00 29.70 5.31
N SER A 935 30.62 30.89 5.40
CA SER A 935 30.16 32.15 4.77
C SER A 935 29.82 32.07 3.28
N HIS A 936 30.50 31.20 2.51
CA HIS A 936 30.25 31.01 1.08
C HIS A 936 28.87 30.39 0.74
N LEU A 937 28.28 29.58 1.64
CA LEU A 937 26.93 29.02 1.41
C LEU A 937 25.84 30.09 1.58
N HIS A 938 26.05 31.07 2.46
CA HIS A 938 25.09 32.16 2.67
C HIS A 938 25.00 33.08 1.45
N GLU A 939 26.12 33.38 0.79
CA GLU A 939 26.11 34.15 -0.47
C GLU A 939 25.40 33.41 -1.61
N GLY A 940 25.59 32.09 -1.72
CA GLY A 940 24.88 31.25 -2.69
C GLY A 940 23.37 31.24 -2.45
N TRP A 941 22.97 31.16 -1.18
CA TRP A 941 21.58 31.18 -0.75
C TRP A 941 20.88 32.52 -1.05
N MET A 942 21.51 33.64 -0.69
CA MET A 942 20.96 34.97 -1.00
C MET A 942 20.83 35.20 -2.51
N LYS A 943 21.77 34.68 -3.30
CA LYS A 943 21.66 34.71 -4.78
C LYS A 943 20.47 33.92 -5.28
N GLU A 944 20.14 32.76 -4.71
CA GLU A 944 18.92 32.01 -5.09
C GLU A 944 17.65 32.84 -4.87
N ILE A 945 17.55 33.50 -3.71
CA ILE A 945 16.41 34.36 -3.36
C ILE A 945 16.28 35.52 -4.36
N GLU A 946 17.38 36.25 -4.62
CA GLU A 946 17.37 37.39 -5.55
C GLU A 946 17.05 36.97 -6.99
N ILE A 947 17.56 35.82 -7.43
CA ILE A 947 17.23 35.27 -8.74
C ILE A 947 15.72 35.01 -8.79
N LEU A 948 15.15 34.20 -7.90
CA LEU A 948 13.73 33.85 -7.97
C LEU A 948 12.81 35.07 -7.83
N LYS A 949 13.16 36.03 -6.96
CA LYS A 949 12.45 37.31 -6.80
C LYS A 949 12.42 38.15 -8.09
N SER A 950 13.42 38.01 -8.95
CA SER A 950 13.51 38.74 -10.24
C SER A 950 12.78 38.05 -11.40
N LEU A 951 12.27 36.82 -11.22
CA LEU A 951 11.66 36.01 -12.28
C LEU A 951 10.13 36.05 -12.19
N TYR A 952 9.49 36.40 -13.31
CA TYR A 952 8.03 36.49 -13.42
C TYR A 952 7.57 35.80 -14.70
N HIS A 953 7.11 34.56 -14.59
CA HIS A 953 6.62 33.77 -15.71
C HIS A 953 5.60 32.72 -15.25
N SER A 954 4.62 32.38 -16.09
CA SER A 954 3.57 31.39 -15.77
C SER A 954 4.12 29.98 -15.51
N ASN A 955 5.25 29.65 -16.12
CA ASN A 955 5.93 28.36 -15.98
C ASN A 955 7.17 28.41 -15.07
N ILE A 956 7.26 29.38 -14.16
CA ILE A 956 8.26 29.44 -13.08
C ILE A 956 7.53 29.57 -11.75
N VAL A 957 8.01 28.88 -10.71
CA VAL A 957 7.43 28.95 -9.36
C VAL A 957 7.47 30.39 -8.86
N LYS A 958 6.34 30.88 -8.35
CA LYS A 958 6.22 32.25 -7.85
C LYS A 958 6.92 32.42 -6.51
N TYR A 959 7.79 33.42 -6.45
CA TYR A 959 8.22 34.04 -5.20
C TYR A 959 7.00 34.66 -4.50
N LYS A 960 6.81 34.35 -3.22
CA LYS A 960 5.81 35.01 -2.36
C LYS A 960 6.45 36.00 -1.40
N GLY A 961 7.64 35.71 -0.89
CA GLY A 961 8.26 36.55 0.12
C GLY A 961 9.49 35.93 0.79
N CYS A 962 9.96 36.61 1.82
CA CYS A 962 11.01 36.14 2.71
C CYS A 962 10.54 36.19 4.17
N CYS A 963 11.06 35.27 4.98
CA CYS A 963 10.94 35.32 6.43
C CYS A 963 12.33 35.45 7.06
N SER A 964 12.54 36.49 7.87
CA SER A 964 13.82 36.74 8.55
C SER A 964 13.67 36.50 10.05
N GLU A 965 14.65 35.84 10.68
CA GLU A 965 14.68 35.68 12.12
C GLU A 965 15.11 36.96 12.87
N LEU A 966 14.74 37.09 14.14
CA LEU A 966 15.15 38.19 15.02
C LEU A 966 16.69 38.23 15.09
N GLY A 967 17.29 39.25 14.47
CA GLY A 967 18.75 39.39 14.35
C GLY A 967 19.29 39.25 12.91
N GLY A 968 18.46 38.89 11.93
CA GLY A 968 18.81 38.91 10.50
C GLY A 968 19.79 37.82 10.03
N GLN A 969 20.14 36.85 10.89
CA GLN A 969 21.17 35.84 10.59
C GLN A 969 20.69 34.71 9.66
N THR A 970 19.39 34.44 9.58
CA THR A 970 18.82 33.40 8.72
C THR A 970 17.58 33.91 7.98
N VAL A 971 17.65 33.88 6.63
CA VAL A 971 16.54 34.24 5.74
C VAL A 971 15.94 32.97 5.15
N GLN A 972 14.62 32.81 5.24
CA GLN A 972 13.86 31.70 4.63
C GLN A 972 13.10 32.22 3.42
N LEU A 973 13.09 31.44 2.34
CA LEU A 973 12.42 31.76 1.08
C LEU A 973 10.99 31.21 1.09
N ILE A 974 10.00 32.07 0.87
CA ILE A 974 8.58 31.70 0.82
C ILE A 974 8.11 31.68 -0.64
N MET A 975 7.51 30.57 -1.05
CA MET A 975 7.05 30.31 -2.41
C MET A 975 5.59 29.82 -2.40
N GLU A 976 4.95 29.87 -3.57
CA GLU A 976 3.64 29.22 -3.74
C GLU A 976 3.73 27.70 -3.50
N PHE A 977 2.72 27.14 -2.82
CA PHE A 977 2.59 25.70 -2.64
C PHE A 977 1.82 25.09 -3.83
N LEU A 978 2.39 24.05 -4.44
CA LEU A 978 1.80 23.33 -5.58
C LEU A 978 1.40 21.91 -5.13
N PRO A 979 0.10 21.61 -4.98
CA PRO A 979 -0.38 20.42 -4.28
C PRO A 979 -0.13 19.10 -5.01
N LEU A 980 0.04 19.13 -6.34
CA LEU A 980 0.33 17.93 -7.14
C LEU A 980 1.81 17.54 -7.13
N GLY A 981 2.67 18.31 -6.45
CA GLY A 981 4.07 18.00 -6.26
C GLY A 981 4.91 18.10 -7.53
N SER A 982 6.03 17.37 -7.57
CA SER A 982 6.92 17.36 -8.72
C SER A 982 6.34 16.57 -9.90
N LEU A 983 6.70 16.96 -11.13
CA LEU A 983 6.32 16.29 -12.37
C LEU A 983 6.79 14.84 -12.36
N ARG A 984 7.96 14.56 -11.76
CA ARG A 984 8.45 13.19 -11.54
C ARG A 984 7.45 12.34 -10.73
N GLU A 985 6.92 12.87 -9.62
CA GLU A 985 5.93 12.19 -8.80
C GLU A 985 4.57 12.10 -9.47
N TYR A 986 4.19 13.16 -10.19
CA TYR A 986 2.94 13.23 -10.93
C TYR A 986 2.88 12.19 -12.06
N LEU A 987 3.93 12.08 -12.88
CA LEU A 987 4.04 11.11 -13.97
C LEU A 987 4.07 9.65 -13.49
N ALA A 988 4.59 9.40 -12.27
CA ALA A 988 4.57 8.07 -11.68
C ALA A 988 3.14 7.60 -11.35
N LYS A 989 2.20 8.54 -11.15
CA LYS A 989 0.80 8.29 -10.81
C LYS A 989 -0.14 8.46 -12.03
N HIS A 990 0.22 9.32 -12.99
CA HIS A 990 -0.60 9.69 -14.15
C HIS A 990 0.12 9.39 -15.46
N ARG A 991 -0.49 8.56 -16.30
CA ARG A 991 0.02 8.30 -17.66
C ARG A 991 -0.53 9.33 -18.63
N LEU A 992 0.35 10.19 -19.13
CA LEU A 992 0.00 11.24 -20.08
C LEU A 992 0.00 10.71 -21.52
N GLY A 993 -0.95 11.16 -22.33
CA GLY A 993 -0.86 11.00 -23.79
C GLY A 993 0.31 11.79 -24.37
N VAL A 994 0.70 11.50 -25.61
CA VAL A 994 1.80 12.20 -26.32
C VAL A 994 1.54 13.70 -26.42
N ALA A 995 0.33 14.11 -26.84
CA ALA A 995 -0.03 15.53 -26.95
C ALA A 995 0.12 16.27 -25.62
N HIS A 996 -0.30 15.64 -24.52
CA HIS A 996 -0.22 16.22 -23.17
C HIS A 996 1.21 16.23 -22.61
N SER A 997 1.99 15.20 -22.92
CA SER A 997 3.43 15.16 -22.63
C SER A 997 4.17 16.28 -23.34
N LEU A 998 3.81 16.54 -24.60
CA LEU A 998 4.36 17.65 -25.40
C LEU A 998 3.86 19.01 -24.92
N LEU A 999 2.66 19.12 -24.37
CA LEU A 999 2.18 20.34 -23.72
C LEU A 999 3.08 20.73 -22.53
N PHE A 1000 3.37 19.77 -21.64
CA PHE A 1000 4.28 20.02 -20.51
C PHE A 1000 5.71 20.31 -20.99
N ALA A 1001 6.20 19.60 -22.01
CA ALA A 1001 7.50 19.90 -22.60
C ALA A 1001 7.57 21.31 -23.20
N GLN A 1002 6.51 21.75 -23.90
CA GLN A 1002 6.40 23.09 -24.46
C GLN A 1002 6.45 24.16 -23.35
N GLN A 1003 5.73 23.94 -22.26
CA GLN A 1003 5.72 24.84 -21.10
C GLN A 1003 7.08 24.93 -20.40
N ILE A 1004 7.80 23.82 -20.28
CA ILE A 1004 9.17 23.81 -19.77
C ILE A 1004 10.09 24.64 -20.68
N CYS A 1005 9.98 24.47 -22.00
CA CYS A 1005 10.76 25.30 -22.94
C CYS A 1005 10.41 26.78 -22.83
N GLN A 1006 9.15 27.15 -22.66
CA GLN A 1006 8.72 28.54 -22.47
C GLN A 1006 9.34 29.18 -21.22
N GLY A 1007 9.33 28.46 -20.09
CA GLY A 1007 9.98 28.92 -18.87
C GLY A 1007 11.50 29.06 -19.01
N MET A 1008 12.15 28.12 -19.70
CA MET A 1008 13.60 28.17 -19.92
C MET A 1008 14.04 29.21 -20.96
N ASP A 1009 13.25 29.46 -22.00
CA ASP A 1009 13.49 30.54 -22.97
C ASP A 1009 13.44 31.91 -22.27
N TYR A 1010 12.45 32.10 -21.39
CA TYR A 1010 12.38 33.27 -20.53
C TYR A 1010 13.64 33.40 -19.65
N LEU A 1011 14.07 32.32 -19.00
CA LEU A 1011 15.26 32.32 -18.15
C LEU A 1011 16.54 32.68 -18.93
N HIS A 1012 16.69 32.12 -20.13
CA HIS A 1012 17.80 32.42 -21.04
C HIS A 1012 17.75 33.85 -21.56
N SER A 1013 16.57 34.43 -21.78
CA SER A 1013 16.40 35.84 -22.15
C SER A 1013 16.92 36.79 -21.06
N LYS A 1014 16.91 36.34 -19.81
CA LYS A 1014 17.51 37.02 -18.64
C LYS A 1014 18.98 36.65 -18.41
N ARG A 1015 19.60 35.92 -19.34
CA ARG A 1015 20.98 35.39 -19.30
C ARG A 1015 21.29 34.50 -18.09
N TYR A 1016 20.28 33.85 -17.53
CA TYR A 1016 20.47 32.83 -16.51
C TYR A 1016 20.55 31.44 -17.14
N ILE A 1017 21.46 30.62 -16.60
CA ILE A 1017 21.51 29.17 -16.86
C ILE A 1017 21.06 28.43 -15.61
N HIS A 1018 20.12 27.50 -15.75
CA HIS A 1018 19.50 26.82 -14.62
C HIS A 1018 20.45 25.80 -13.97
N ARG A 1019 21.17 25.02 -14.78
CA ARG A 1019 22.13 23.99 -14.34
C ARG A 1019 21.53 22.85 -13.49
N ASP A 1020 20.21 22.77 -13.34
CA ASP A 1020 19.53 21.65 -12.69
C ASP A 1020 18.11 21.41 -13.24
N LEU A 1021 17.96 21.52 -14.56
CA LEU A 1021 16.68 21.23 -15.20
C LEU A 1021 16.45 19.71 -15.26
N ALA A 1022 15.48 19.24 -14.49
CA ALA A 1022 15.08 17.83 -14.41
C ALA A 1022 13.61 17.70 -14.00
N ALA A 1023 12.96 16.55 -14.28
CA ALA A 1023 11.55 16.36 -13.95
C ALA A 1023 11.22 16.45 -12.44
N ARG A 1024 12.23 16.29 -11.56
CA ARG A 1024 12.08 16.47 -10.11
C ARG A 1024 11.96 17.95 -9.69
N ASN A 1025 12.49 18.86 -10.51
CA ASN A 1025 12.51 20.30 -10.28
C ASN A 1025 11.43 21.03 -11.09
N VAL A 1026 10.61 20.30 -11.85
CA VAL A 1026 9.39 20.82 -12.46
C VAL A 1026 8.22 20.42 -11.57
N LEU A 1027 7.36 21.36 -11.17
CA LEU A 1027 6.20 21.17 -10.30
C LEU A 1027 4.90 21.28 -11.11
N VAL A 1028 3.87 20.54 -10.70
CA VAL A 1028 2.57 20.52 -11.38
C VAL A 1028 1.57 21.36 -10.59
N GLU A 1029 0.99 22.38 -11.22
CA GLU A 1029 -0.04 23.23 -10.60
C GLU A 1029 -1.43 22.60 -10.74
N ASN A 1030 -1.74 22.15 -11.95
CA ASN A 1030 -2.97 21.43 -12.29
C ASN A 1030 -2.71 20.57 -13.53
N GLU A 1031 -3.73 19.86 -14.00
CA GLU A 1031 -3.60 18.96 -15.14
C GLU A 1031 -3.10 19.64 -16.42
N HIS A 1032 -3.16 20.96 -16.57
CA HIS A 1032 -2.77 21.68 -17.78
C HIS A 1032 -1.57 22.61 -17.61
N LEU A 1033 -0.95 22.70 -16.43
CA LEU A 1033 0.07 23.70 -16.16
C LEU A 1033 1.19 23.18 -15.25
N VAL A 1034 2.44 23.33 -15.73
CA VAL A 1034 3.67 23.03 -14.98
C VAL A 1034 4.55 24.27 -14.78
N LYS A 1035 5.35 24.25 -13.71
CA LYS A 1035 6.25 25.35 -13.31
C LYS A 1035 7.64 24.84 -12.93
N ILE A 1036 8.68 25.55 -13.33
CA ILE A 1036 10.08 25.24 -13.02
C ILE A 1036 10.46 25.83 -11.65
N GLY A 1037 11.13 25.03 -10.82
CA GLY A 1037 11.60 25.40 -9.48
C GLY A 1037 13.05 24.96 -9.20
N ASP A 1038 13.50 25.20 -7.97
CA ASP A 1038 14.87 24.97 -7.45
C ASP A 1038 15.98 25.70 -8.23
N PHE A 1039 16.24 26.95 -7.84
CA PHE A 1039 17.19 27.83 -8.51
C PHE A 1039 18.57 27.83 -7.86
N GLY A 1040 18.84 26.91 -6.93
CA GLY A 1040 20.07 26.92 -6.12
C GLY A 1040 21.37 26.76 -6.93
N LEU A 1041 21.33 26.11 -8.10
CA LEU A 1041 22.49 26.00 -8.99
C LEU A 1041 22.53 27.07 -10.10
N THR A 1042 21.52 27.93 -10.18
CA THR A 1042 21.38 28.92 -11.26
C THR A 1042 22.52 29.93 -11.23
N LYS A 1043 23.07 30.27 -12.39
CA LYS A 1043 24.12 31.29 -12.51
C LYS A 1043 23.83 32.24 -13.66
N TYR A 1044 24.22 33.50 -13.48
CA TYR A 1044 24.17 34.53 -14.52
C TYR A 1044 25.41 34.40 -15.43
N ILE A 1045 25.22 34.49 -16.75
CA ILE A 1045 26.32 34.59 -17.72
C ILE A 1045 26.50 36.07 -18.09
N PRO A 1046 27.64 36.70 -17.74
CA PRO A 1046 27.94 38.07 -18.14
C PRO A 1046 27.79 38.33 -19.64
N GLU A 1047 27.52 39.58 -20.00
CA GLU A 1047 27.48 40.00 -21.40
C GLU A 1047 28.88 39.86 -22.02
N GLY A 1048 28.95 39.30 -23.23
CA GLY A 1048 30.21 38.96 -23.90
C GLY A 1048 30.72 37.55 -23.61
N ASP A 1049 30.32 36.94 -22.50
CA ASP A 1049 30.67 35.56 -22.16
C ASP A 1049 29.71 34.55 -22.83
N VAL A 1050 30.27 33.42 -23.24
CA VAL A 1050 29.53 32.32 -23.92
C VAL A 1050 29.26 31.14 -22.98
N TYR A 1051 30.02 31.04 -21.88
CA TYR A 1051 29.88 30.00 -20.88
C TYR A 1051 30.33 30.48 -19.51
N TYR A 1052 29.76 29.90 -18.46
CA TYR A 1052 30.18 30.03 -17.08
C TYR A 1052 31.01 28.80 -16.68
N ARG A 1053 32.15 29.00 -15.99
CA ARG A 1053 32.97 27.89 -15.48
C ARG A 1053 32.79 27.74 -13.97
N VAL A 1054 32.29 26.60 -13.54
CA VAL A 1054 32.05 26.30 -12.11
C VAL A 1054 33.36 25.85 -11.46
N ARG A 1055 33.64 26.40 -10.28
CA ARG A 1055 34.83 26.07 -9.46
C ARG A 1055 34.49 25.62 -8.03
N GLU A 1056 33.20 25.50 -7.70
CA GLU A 1056 32.68 25.19 -6.37
C GLU A 1056 32.48 23.67 -6.19
N ASP A 1057 32.86 23.09 -5.05
CA ASP A 1057 32.63 21.69 -4.69
C ASP A 1057 31.20 21.50 -4.14
N GLY A 1058 30.39 20.63 -4.76
CA GLY A 1058 29.01 20.38 -4.33
C GLY A 1058 28.32 19.22 -5.06
N VAL A 1059 27.20 18.74 -4.50
CA VAL A 1059 26.40 17.65 -5.09
C VAL A 1059 25.76 18.14 -6.39
N SER A 1060 26.20 17.59 -7.52
CA SER A 1060 25.78 18.01 -8.87
C SER A 1060 24.95 16.92 -9.57
N PRO A 1061 23.91 17.27 -10.35
CA PRO A 1061 23.03 16.35 -11.08
C PRO A 1061 23.71 15.78 -12.34
N VAL A 1062 24.80 15.03 -12.16
CA VAL A 1062 25.70 14.59 -13.24
C VAL A 1062 25.04 13.84 -14.40
N TYR A 1063 23.87 13.21 -14.19
CA TYR A 1063 23.15 12.49 -15.26
C TYR A 1063 22.36 13.40 -16.21
N TRP A 1064 22.12 14.67 -15.85
CA TRP A 1064 21.49 15.68 -16.71
C TRP A 1064 22.51 16.61 -17.37
N TYR A 1065 23.79 16.48 -17.02
CA TYR A 1065 24.85 17.35 -17.53
C TYR A 1065 25.30 16.98 -18.94
N ALA A 1066 25.54 18.03 -19.72
CA ALA A 1066 26.20 17.93 -21.00
C ALA A 1066 27.67 17.52 -20.83
N ILE A 1067 28.26 17.01 -21.91
CA ILE A 1067 29.61 16.43 -21.88
C ILE A 1067 30.67 17.48 -21.56
N GLU A 1068 30.51 18.71 -22.06
CA GLU A 1068 31.39 19.83 -21.75
C GLU A 1068 31.31 20.26 -20.28
N CYS A 1069 30.15 20.09 -19.63
CA CYS A 1069 29.99 20.34 -18.20
C CYS A 1069 30.76 19.31 -17.38
N LEU A 1070 30.72 18.04 -17.79
CA LEU A 1070 31.40 16.94 -17.10
C LEU A 1070 32.92 16.94 -17.31
N LYS A 1071 33.39 17.35 -18.49
CA LYS A 1071 34.83 17.33 -18.84
C LYS A 1071 35.56 18.60 -18.45
N GLU A 1072 34.93 19.77 -18.60
CA GLU A 1072 35.60 21.07 -18.55
C GLU A 1072 34.95 22.04 -17.54
N SER A 1073 33.91 21.59 -16.82
CA SER A 1073 33.09 22.40 -15.92
C SER A 1073 32.53 23.67 -16.57
N LYS A 1074 32.32 23.65 -17.90
CA LYS A 1074 31.75 24.75 -18.68
C LYS A 1074 30.24 24.56 -18.81
N PHE A 1075 29.47 25.57 -18.41
CA PHE A 1075 28.02 25.61 -18.49
C PHE A 1075 27.59 26.79 -19.37
N SER A 1076 26.74 26.53 -20.35
CA SER A 1076 26.24 27.52 -21.31
C SER A 1076 24.74 27.36 -21.51
N PHE A 1077 24.11 28.26 -22.25
CA PHE A 1077 22.71 28.07 -22.65
C PHE A 1077 22.48 26.70 -23.32
N SER A 1078 23.42 26.26 -24.18
CA SER A 1078 23.37 24.93 -24.82
C SER A 1078 23.48 23.76 -23.85
N SER A 1079 24.01 23.95 -22.65
CA SER A 1079 24.06 22.89 -21.63
C SER A 1079 22.71 22.64 -20.94
N ASP A 1080 21.87 23.67 -20.81
CA ASP A 1080 20.48 23.51 -20.35
C ASP A 1080 19.62 22.82 -21.43
N ILE A 1081 19.93 22.99 -22.72
CA ILE A 1081 19.25 22.28 -23.81
C ILE A 1081 19.49 20.77 -23.72
N TRP A 1082 20.72 20.35 -23.39
CA TRP A 1082 21.01 18.95 -23.10
C TRP A 1082 20.18 18.44 -21.92
N SER A 1083 20.15 19.21 -20.83
CA SER A 1083 19.36 18.89 -19.62
C SER A 1083 17.87 18.78 -19.93
N PHE A 1084 17.34 19.63 -20.82
CA PHE A 1084 15.98 19.55 -21.33
C PHE A 1084 15.75 18.26 -22.12
N GLY A 1085 16.67 17.86 -23.01
CA GLY A 1085 16.56 16.59 -23.73
C GLY A 1085 16.40 15.39 -22.77
N VAL A 1086 17.17 15.39 -21.68
CA VAL A 1086 17.04 14.36 -20.61
C VAL A 1086 15.70 14.48 -19.88
N THR A 1087 15.24 15.70 -19.59
CA THR A 1087 13.93 15.95 -18.95
C THR A 1087 12.77 15.50 -19.85
N LEU A 1088 12.81 15.79 -21.15
CA LEU A 1088 11.82 15.35 -22.14
C LEU A 1088 11.77 13.82 -22.20
N TYR A 1089 12.92 13.17 -22.14
CA TYR A 1089 13.01 11.71 -22.03
C TYR A 1089 12.35 11.19 -20.74
N GLU A 1090 12.51 11.85 -19.59
CA GLU A 1090 11.80 11.50 -18.36
C GLU A 1090 10.28 11.66 -18.49
N VAL A 1091 9.82 12.72 -19.18
CA VAL A 1091 8.39 12.97 -19.42
C VAL A 1091 7.77 11.85 -20.27
N LEU A 1092 8.44 11.47 -21.36
CA LEU A 1092 7.97 10.43 -22.29
C LEU A 1092 8.09 9.01 -21.72
N THR A 1093 9.01 8.80 -20.77
CA THR A 1093 9.10 7.53 -20.03
C THR A 1093 8.19 7.50 -18.80
N HIS A 1094 7.43 8.57 -18.56
CA HIS A 1094 6.56 8.75 -17.38
C HIS A 1094 7.29 8.52 -16.05
N GLY A 1095 8.55 8.94 -15.97
CA GLY A 1095 9.37 8.74 -14.77
C GLY A 1095 9.64 7.27 -14.43
N ASP A 1096 9.56 6.35 -15.41
CA ASP A 1096 9.85 4.93 -15.20
C ASP A 1096 11.29 4.77 -14.68
N HIS A 1097 11.40 4.45 -13.39
CA HIS A 1097 12.67 4.19 -12.72
C HIS A 1097 13.56 3.18 -13.45
N ARG A 1098 13.04 2.29 -14.31
CA ARG A 1098 13.84 1.33 -15.10
C ARG A 1098 14.48 1.94 -16.35
N GLN A 1099 13.92 3.03 -16.83
CA GLN A 1099 14.38 3.80 -17.98
C GLN A 1099 14.96 5.15 -17.53
N SER A 1100 15.06 5.44 -16.23
CA SER A 1100 15.57 6.71 -15.74
C SER A 1100 17.04 6.93 -16.11
N PRO A 1101 17.50 8.19 -16.28
CA PRO A 1101 18.88 8.50 -16.69
C PRO A 1101 19.98 7.78 -15.87
N PRO A 1102 19.86 7.62 -14.53
CA PRO A 1102 20.84 6.88 -13.73
C PRO A 1102 20.89 5.35 -13.95
N ALA A 1103 19.87 4.79 -14.62
CA ALA A 1103 19.73 3.35 -14.87
C ALA A 1103 20.36 2.90 -16.20
N THR A 1104 20.72 3.85 -17.06
CA THR A 1104 21.18 3.68 -18.44
C THR A 1104 22.53 4.37 -18.66
N ASN A 1105 23.21 4.08 -19.77
CA ASN A 1105 24.47 4.76 -20.10
C ASN A 1105 24.21 6.26 -20.32
N PRO A 1106 24.84 7.18 -19.55
CA PRO A 1106 24.58 8.62 -19.66
C PRO A 1106 24.94 9.22 -21.03
N PHE A 1107 25.71 8.51 -21.86
CA PHE A 1107 26.12 8.97 -23.18
C PHE A 1107 25.17 8.52 -24.32
N THR A 1108 24.21 7.63 -24.05
CA THR A 1108 23.24 7.13 -25.04
C THR A 1108 21.96 6.65 -24.33
N LEU A 1109 20.96 7.52 -24.22
CA LEU A 1109 19.62 7.13 -23.75
C LEU A 1109 18.85 6.44 -24.89
N PRO A 1110 18.19 5.29 -24.62
CA PRO A 1110 17.41 4.59 -25.65
C PRO A 1110 16.19 5.42 -26.08
N CYS A 1111 15.63 5.14 -27.27
CA CYS A 1111 14.33 5.73 -27.64
C CYS A 1111 13.24 5.25 -26.67
N PRO A 1112 12.45 6.15 -26.03
CA PRO A 1112 11.33 5.73 -25.18
C PRO A 1112 10.30 4.92 -25.97
N ARG A 1113 9.66 3.96 -25.28
CA ARG A 1113 8.56 3.18 -25.88
C ARG A 1113 7.40 4.12 -26.20
N ASP A 1114 6.79 3.99 -27.38
CA ASP A 1114 5.72 4.87 -27.87
C ASP A 1114 6.14 6.32 -28.17
N CYS A 1115 7.44 6.62 -28.16
CA CYS A 1115 7.91 7.94 -28.59
C CYS A 1115 7.73 8.09 -30.10
N PRO A 1116 7.05 9.15 -30.57
CA PRO A 1116 7.07 9.53 -31.98
C PRO A 1116 8.50 9.71 -32.50
N SER A 1117 8.73 9.36 -33.76
CA SER A 1117 10.02 9.52 -34.42
C SER A 1117 10.48 10.97 -34.41
N GLU A 1118 9.57 11.92 -34.63
CA GLU A 1118 9.83 13.35 -34.64
C GLU A 1118 10.31 13.84 -33.26
N VAL A 1119 9.69 13.34 -32.19
CA VAL A 1119 10.06 13.68 -30.82
C VAL A 1119 11.39 13.02 -30.44
N HIS A 1120 11.68 11.81 -30.94
CA HIS A 1120 12.97 11.18 -30.75
C HIS A 1120 14.10 11.95 -31.44
N MET A 1121 13.88 12.43 -32.67
CA MET A 1121 14.83 13.30 -33.36
C MET A 1121 15.09 14.59 -32.59
N LEU A 1122 14.05 15.22 -32.01
CA LEU A 1122 14.25 16.38 -31.14
C LEU A 1122 15.13 16.08 -29.93
N MET A 1123 14.93 14.93 -29.26
CA MET A 1123 15.81 14.52 -28.16
C MET A 1123 17.25 14.29 -28.63
N GLN A 1124 17.45 13.68 -29.80
CA GLN A 1124 18.79 13.48 -30.37
C GLN A 1124 19.49 14.80 -30.71
N HIS A 1125 18.77 15.80 -31.26
CA HIS A 1125 19.31 17.13 -31.50
C HIS A 1125 19.68 17.86 -30.20
N CYS A 1126 18.92 17.64 -29.12
CA CYS A 1126 19.27 18.19 -27.80
C CYS A 1126 20.55 17.56 -27.22
N TRP A 1127 20.85 16.31 -27.58
CA TRP A 1127 22.04 15.57 -27.15
C TRP A 1127 23.19 15.58 -28.16
N ASP A 1128 23.25 16.57 -29.05
CA ASP A 1128 24.41 16.71 -29.94
C ASP A 1128 25.69 16.94 -29.12
N PHE A 1129 26.76 16.25 -29.50
CA PHE A 1129 28.07 16.36 -28.85
C PHE A 1129 28.66 17.77 -29.01
N ASP A 1130 28.35 18.45 -30.11
CA ASP A 1130 28.74 19.83 -30.37
C ASP A 1130 27.67 20.80 -29.80
N PRO A 1131 27.97 21.59 -28.76
CA PRO A 1131 27.01 22.52 -28.16
C PRO A 1131 26.46 23.56 -29.14
N ALA A 1132 27.18 23.88 -30.23
CA ALA A 1132 26.75 24.83 -31.24
C ALA A 1132 25.67 24.28 -32.18
N ARG A 1133 25.49 22.95 -32.24
CA ARG A 1133 24.49 22.28 -33.08
C ARG A 1133 23.16 22.03 -32.37
N ARG A 1134 23.12 22.20 -31.04
CA ARG A 1134 21.90 22.03 -30.25
C ARG A 1134 20.92 23.18 -30.55
N PRO A 1135 19.61 22.90 -30.63
CA PRO A 1135 18.60 23.93 -30.89
C PRO A 1135 18.47 24.90 -29.71
N SER A 1136 17.96 26.10 -29.95
CA SER A 1136 17.57 27.03 -28.87
C SER A 1136 16.20 26.65 -28.29
N PHE A 1137 15.89 27.09 -27.06
CA PHE A 1137 14.56 26.88 -26.48
C PHE A 1137 13.46 27.50 -27.34
N LYS A 1138 13.66 28.71 -27.88
CA LYS A 1138 12.76 29.31 -28.87
C LYS A 1138 12.43 28.38 -30.04
N SER A 1139 13.45 27.76 -30.66
CA SER A 1139 13.26 26.82 -31.77
C SER A 1139 12.55 25.52 -31.33
N LEU A 1140 12.84 25.06 -30.11
CA LEU A 1140 12.17 23.89 -29.52
C LEU A 1140 10.67 24.16 -29.25
N ILE A 1141 10.29 25.37 -28.81
CA ILE A 1141 8.88 25.73 -28.59
C ILE A 1141 8.10 25.58 -29.89
N GLU A 1142 8.60 26.16 -30.99
CA GLU A 1142 7.96 26.11 -32.30
C GLU A 1142 7.86 24.66 -32.83
N SER A 1143 8.95 23.89 -32.69
CA SER A 1143 9.00 22.50 -33.15
C SER A 1143 8.07 21.59 -32.35
N ILE A 1144 8.05 21.71 -31.02
CA ILE A 1144 7.17 20.92 -30.14
C ILE A 1144 5.72 21.30 -30.39
N GLU A 1145 5.40 22.58 -30.59
CA GLU A 1145 4.03 23.02 -30.89
C GLU A 1145 3.54 22.45 -32.23
N ALA A 1146 4.39 22.48 -33.26
CA ALA A 1146 4.06 21.91 -34.57
C ALA A 1146 3.76 20.41 -34.46
N ILE A 1147 4.60 19.66 -33.72
CA ILE A 1147 4.38 18.23 -33.47
C ILE A 1147 3.13 18.02 -32.62
N ARG A 1148 2.93 18.77 -31.53
CA ARG A 1148 1.74 18.65 -30.67
C ARG A 1148 0.44 18.82 -31.46
N LYS A 1149 0.38 19.81 -32.35
CA LYS A 1149 -0.77 20.07 -33.22
C LYS A 1149 -1.11 18.90 -34.17
N THR A 1150 -0.14 18.08 -34.57
CA THR A 1150 -0.45 16.88 -35.38
C THR A 1150 -1.15 15.80 -34.56
N TYR A 1151 -0.77 15.65 -33.29
CA TYR A 1151 -1.37 14.70 -32.36
C TYR A 1151 -2.69 15.19 -31.73
N GLU A 1152 -2.96 16.51 -31.75
CA GLU A 1152 -4.25 17.08 -31.33
C GLU A 1152 -5.32 17.02 -32.43
N ARG A 1153 -4.92 17.06 -33.71
CA ARG A 1153 -5.81 17.06 -34.88
C ARG A 1153 -6.25 15.68 -35.35
N GLN A 1154 -5.81 14.60 -34.70
CA GLN A 1154 -6.35 13.26 -34.92
C GLN A 1154 -7.48 12.99 -33.90
N PRO A 1155 -8.76 13.30 -34.19
CA PRO A 1155 -9.84 12.65 -33.46
C PRO A 1155 -9.81 11.17 -33.83
N ASN A 1156 -10.32 10.31 -32.95
CA ASN A 1156 -10.55 8.89 -33.19
C ASN A 1156 -11.11 8.62 -34.60
N VAL A 1157 -10.25 8.31 -35.58
CA VAL A 1157 -10.67 7.71 -36.85
C VAL A 1157 -10.45 6.22 -36.71
N ARG A 1158 -11.57 5.52 -36.51
CA ARG A 1158 -11.73 4.14 -36.98
C ARG A 1158 -11.37 4.13 -38.47
N LEU A 1159 -10.20 3.60 -38.83
CA LEU A 1159 -9.93 3.23 -40.22
C LEU A 1159 -10.54 1.85 -40.47
N ALA A 1160 -11.79 1.89 -40.92
CA ALA A 1160 -12.30 0.85 -41.82
C ALA A 1160 -11.55 0.94 -43.16
N GLN A 1161 -11.31 -0.25 -43.72
CA GLN A 1161 -10.74 -0.62 -45.02
C GLN A 1161 -10.94 0.38 -46.16
N VAL A 1162 -9.95 0.50 -47.06
CA VAL A 1162 -10.11 0.30 -48.53
C VAL A 1162 -8.77 -0.15 -49.15
N SER A 1163 -8.89 -1.16 -50.00
CA SER A 1163 -7.97 -1.83 -50.94
C SER A 1163 -6.88 -1.03 -51.66
N GLN A 1164 -5.68 -1.61 -51.73
CA GLN A 1164 -5.07 -2.16 -52.96
C GLN A 1164 -3.89 -3.08 -52.63
#